data_AF-A0A9E6NP66-F1
#
_entry.id   AF-A0A9E6NP66-F1
#
_cell.length_a   1.000
_cell.length_b   1.000
_cell.length_c   1.000
_cell.angle_alpha   90.00
_cell.angle_beta   90.00
_cell.angle_gamma   90.00
#
_symmetry.space_group_name_H-M   'P 1'
#
loop_
_entity.id
_entity.type
_entity.pdbx_description
1 polymer ?
#
loop_
_entity_poly.entity_id
_entity_poly.type
_entity_poly.pdbx_seq_one_letter_code
_entity_poly.pdbx_strand_id
1 'polypeptide(L)'
;MSPKTPRKPPQSSTQQPEASTFPPLRTDTPFTPGGPSIFRLPGLPSGQNPVDTAGGRPVADAPPPAVVIQPMQATNPARLASDNSPDTYWLRDDFLRGMKPAEDDGFRWIVGRQFVDVEYEGDLRTTHVGQDADGVYRCKMVTERSASGPPLYRNEGRLTWRLTEHPAPAMASTKRPAPLPGDQPGINPVAKRPRPAHLDSNLYKASLRSPDAQGYYELAPAFGANNAITQFAFMDAFGHWIPVDPPAGGFGAQPTLLKHWTDHEIWQVYNIHGQDLVRFRTEAQASGKSPQWAIPEVTNPHRDLLRDTLRWLHPSMNPAQREAFLQSYNLLPSQLARLQQDLKTELKMPQWAQAHKHLIDDLDHPQRLEQLSREAVEELNLKRDARHDWYSPETSLTAPVREALLGKLGYLRNKNNCLYRTDVPALFRGDERTPFELANDGFMLPRYQHKPGATTHKPMSATFSLKEGLVYAREPDPEYLRFNSQTSKYPGRDADDSASGSDVSDTESSSSSEWSDATSPVPWDRDRRYESTRTRQREMFLYVLDTRDLEVVPHEENMSFNSAARDTPPTWFPSDDFEGLISVSRRGLDAERIWLLNSHLSKAVRVDDLKEQAGANAERIEAATHAGHENKFAYDQLIDNAEAAGKPVLSLSGNGDEFAYAIHWPESTTPAARHQ
;
A
#
# COMPACT_ATOMS: atom_id res chain seq x y z
N MET A 1 0.46 6.33 3.77
CA MET A 1 0.06 7.75 3.79
C MET A 1 -1.46 7.88 3.77
N SER A 2 -2.06 8.65 4.69
CA SER A 2 -3.50 9.02 4.67
C SER A 2 -3.73 10.34 5.43
N PRO A 3 -4.80 11.11 5.13
CA PRO A 3 -4.61 12.56 4.93
C PRO A 3 -5.15 13.48 6.03
N LYS A 4 -4.62 14.71 6.08
CA LYS A 4 -5.17 15.91 6.74
C LYS A 4 -5.15 17.11 5.79
N THR A 5 -6.10 18.05 5.95
CA THR A 5 -6.07 19.49 5.61
C THR A 5 -7.50 20.06 5.75
N PRO A 6 -7.71 21.40 5.84
CA PRO A 6 -6.89 22.45 6.46
C PRO A 6 -7.74 23.44 7.31
N ARG A 7 -7.10 24.47 7.90
CA ARG A 7 -7.62 25.86 7.80
C ARG A 7 -6.50 26.91 7.91
N LYS A 8 -6.80 28.14 7.46
CA LYS A 8 -5.84 29.21 7.11
C LYS A 8 -5.64 30.26 8.23
N PRO A 9 -4.49 30.97 8.25
CA PRO A 9 -4.19 32.04 9.21
C PRO A 9 -4.58 33.45 8.71
N PRO A 10 -4.64 34.46 9.60
CA PRO A 10 -4.50 35.88 9.25
C PRO A 10 -3.03 36.28 9.06
N GLN A 11 -2.78 37.48 8.52
CA GLN A 11 -1.43 37.95 8.13
C GLN A 11 -0.78 38.93 9.13
N SER A 12 0.54 39.05 8.98
CA SER A 12 1.47 39.92 9.73
C SER A 12 1.22 41.42 9.62
N SER A 13 1.60 42.16 10.66
CA SER A 13 2.12 43.54 10.56
C SER A 13 3.58 43.59 11.03
N THR A 14 4.30 44.68 10.73
CA THR A 14 5.78 44.72 10.73
C THR A 14 6.33 45.75 11.70
N GLN A 15 7.39 45.43 12.46
CA GLN A 15 8.56 46.30 12.66
C GLN A 15 9.74 45.59 13.37
N GLN A 16 10.91 46.22 13.34
CA GLN A 16 12.22 45.70 13.78
C GLN A 16 12.80 46.62 14.91
N PRO A 17 14.06 46.50 15.38
CA PRO A 17 14.36 46.13 16.78
C PRO A 17 15.01 47.25 17.62
N GLU A 18 15.17 47.01 18.93
CA GLU A 18 16.24 47.49 19.87
C GLU A 18 15.77 47.27 21.33
N ALA A 19 16.59 47.22 22.40
CA ALA A 19 17.96 46.69 22.60
C ALA A 19 18.29 46.67 24.13
N SER A 20 19.11 45.70 24.59
CA SER A 20 19.69 45.61 25.97
C SER A 20 18.67 45.34 27.10
N THR A 21 19.01 44.87 28.32
CA THR A 21 20.31 44.77 29.05
C THR A 21 20.29 43.58 30.05
N PHE A 22 21.46 42.98 30.38
CA PHE A 22 21.66 42.00 31.47
C PHE A 22 22.01 42.68 32.83
N PRO A 23 22.34 41.95 33.92
CA PRO A 23 21.48 41.43 34.99
C PRO A 23 21.78 42.14 36.36
N PRO A 24 21.51 41.59 37.59
CA PRO A 24 22.43 40.60 38.20
C PRO A 24 21.92 39.63 39.33
N LEU A 25 22.54 38.44 39.38
CA LEU A 25 23.01 37.64 40.57
C LEU A 25 22.11 37.17 41.75
N ARG A 26 22.26 35.85 42.07
CA ARG A 26 22.35 35.19 43.42
C ARG A 26 21.06 35.14 44.31
N THR A 27 20.82 34.25 45.30
CA THR A 27 21.38 32.97 45.88
C THR A 27 20.32 32.40 46.88
N ASP A 28 20.34 31.20 47.49
CA ASP A 28 21.27 30.04 47.58
C ASP A 28 20.54 28.70 47.92
N THR A 29 21.29 27.63 48.25
CA THR A 29 20.85 26.36 48.90
C THR A 29 21.59 26.16 50.25
N PRO A 30 21.50 25.04 51.03
CA PRO A 30 20.64 23.84 51.00
C PRO A 30 19.96 23.54 52.38
N PHE A 31 19.34 22.35 52.57
CA PHE A 31 19.54 21.47 53.77
C PHE A 31 18.74 20.13 53.70
N THR A 32 19.30 19.09 54.34
CA THR A 32 18.73 17.75 54.67
C THR A 32 19.40 17.30 56.02
N PRO A 33 19.21 16.08 56.62
CA PRO A 33 18.36 14.91 56.31
C PRO A 33 17.58 14.34 57.55
N GLY A 34 16.92 13.17 57.45
CA GLY A 34 16.46 12.39 58.62
C GLY A 34 15.59 11.15 58.38
N GLY A 35 15.86 10.05 59.10
CA GLY A 35 15.08 8.80 59.28
C GLY A 35 15.57 8.08 60.56
N PRO A 36 15.48 6.74 60.78
CA PRO A 36 14.58 5.69 60.25
C PRO A 36 14.01 4.73 61.37
N SER A 37 13.20 3.68 61.04
CA SER A 37 13.14 2.33 61.71
C SER A 37 12.02 1.41 61.11
N ILE A 38 12.22 0.15 60.64
CA ILE A 38 12.25 -1.21 61.29
C ILE A 38 11.25 -1.49 62.45
N PHE A 39 10.57 -2.65 62.63
CA PHE A 39 10.58 -4.02 62.03
C PHE A 39 9.10 -4.53 61.73
N ARG A 40 8.62 -5.81 61.64
CA ARG A 40 9.11 -7.22 61.83
C ARG A 40 8.16 -8.30 61.20
N LEU A 41 8.58 -9.58 61.20
CA LEU A 41 7.88 -10.86 60.86
C LEU A 41 8.55 -12.02 61.68
N PRO A 42 8.18 -13.34 61.65
CA PRO A 42 6.99 -14.08 61.12
C PRO A 42 6.34 -15.09 62.14
N GLY A 43 5.38 -15.94 61.73
CA GLY A 43 4.91 -17.12 62.50
C GLY A 43 3.75 -17.96 61.89
N LEU A 44 3.81 -19.30 62.00
CA LEU A 44 2.88 -20.37 61.54
C LEU A 44 2.83 -21.49 62.65
N PRO A 45 2.09 -22.64 62.59
CA PRO A 45 1.27 -23.27 61.53
C PRO A 45 -0.11 -23.90 61.96
N SER A 46 -0.80 -24.59 61.03
CA SER A 46 -1.83 -25.66 61.19
C SER A 46 -3.22 -25.30 61.77
N GLY A 47 -4.34 -25.94 61.37
CA GLY A 47 -4.58 -26.94 60.31
C GLY A 47 -6.02 -27.54 60.34
N GLN A 48 -6.30 -28.48 59.41
CA GLN A 48 -7.52 -29.31 59.25
C GLN A 48 -8.81 -28.70 58.63
N ASN A 49 -9.32 -29.44 57.63
CA ASN A 49 -10.71 -29.51 57.08
C ASN A 49 -11.34 -30.84 57.57
N PRO A 50 -12.63 -31.22 57.35
CA PRO A 50 -13.59 -30.72 56.33
C PRO A 50 -15.10 -30.63 56.74
N VAL A 51 -15.98 -30.24 55.77
CA VAL A 51 -17.41 -30.67 55.61
C VAL A 51 -18.44 -30.20 56.70
N ASP A 52 -19.66 -29.72 56.42
CA ASP A 52 -20.45 -29.64 55.17
C ASP A 52 -21.47 -28.46 55.11
N THR A 53 -21.96 -28.17 53.88
CA THR A 53 -23.28 -27.64 53.46
C THR A 53 -24.06 -26.61 54.31
N ALA A 54 -24.24 -25.39 53.76
CA ALA A 54 -25.57 -24.80 53.46
C ALA A 54 -25.49 -23.42 52.74
N GLY A 55 -26.37 -23.16 51.74
CA GLY A 55 -26.84 -21.80 51.45
C GLY A 55 -26.38 -21.04 50.19
N GLY A 56 -25.75 -21.69 49.19
CA GLY A 56 -25.36 -21.01 47.94
C GLY A 56 -26.45 -20.95 46.85
N ARG A 57 -26.69 -19.78 46.24
CA ARG A 57 -27.46 -19.59 44.99
C ARG A 57 -26.62 -18.76 43.98
N PRO A 58 -26.95 -18.80 42.68
CA PRO A 58 -26.07 -19.40 41.67
C PRO A 58 -24.93 -18.50 41.20
N VAL A 59 -23.87 -19.14 40.70
CA VAL A 59 -22.81 -18.49 39.92
C VAL A 59 -23.20 -18.44 38.45
N ALA A 60 -23.35 -17.22 37.95
CA ALA A 60 -23.26 -16.80 36.56
C ALA A 60 -22.76 -15.33 36.59
N ASP A 61 -21.98 -14.81 35.65
CA ASP A 61 -21.62 -15.38 34.34
C ASP A 61 -20.14 -15.76 34.23
N ALA A 62 -19.84 -16.71 33.34
CA ALA A 62 -18.55 -16.72 32.64
C ALA A 62 -18.66 -15.78 31.43
N PRO A 63 -17.61 -15.02 31.05
CA PRO A 63 -17.68 -14.16 29.87
C PRO A 63 -17.95 -15.01 28.61
N PRO A 64 -18.86 -14.58 27.72
CA PRO A 64 -19.18 -15.32 26.51
C PRO A 64 -17.96 -15.38 25.56
N PRO A 65 -17.84 -16.43 24.73
CA PRO A 65 -16.73 -16.56 23.79
C PRO A 65 -16.72 -15.41 22.78
N ALA A 66 -15.54 -14.82 22.56
CA ALA A 66 -15.35 -13.56 21.84
C ALA A 66 -15.50 -13.65 20.30
N VAL A 67 -16.23 -14.65 19.78
CA VAL A 67 -16.30 -14.95 18.34
C VAL A 67 -17.75 -15.08 17.89
N VAL A 68 -18.21 -14.13 17.08
CA VAL A 68 -19.51 -14.19 16.38
C VAL A 68 -19.26 -14.61 14.94
N ILE A 69 -19.39 -15.90 14.66
CA ILE A 69 -19.29 -16.46 13.30
C ILE A 69 -20.60 -16.18 12.55
N GLN A 70 -20.52 -15.66 11.32
CA GLN A 70 -21.67 -15.50 10.42
C GLN A 70 -21.42 -16.23 9.09
N PRO A 71 -22.45 -16.88 8.50
CA PRO A 71 -22.33 -17.53 7.19
C PRO A 71 -22.26 -16.50 6.06
N MET A 72 -21.51 -16.83 5.01
CA MET A 72 -21.24 -15.94 3.87
C MET A 72 -22.51 -15.54 3.10
N GLN A 73 -22.54 -14.29 2.63
CA GLN A 73 -23.48 -13.83 1.60
C GLN A 73 -22.74 -13.50 0.30
N ALA A 74 -23.38 -13.75 -0.85
CA ALA A 74 -22.83 -13.43 -2.16
C ALA A 74 -23.16 -11.99 -2.58
N THR A 75 -22.21 -11.28 -3.19
CA THR A 75 -22.32 -9.87 -3.57
C THR A 75 -22.45 -9.71 -5.09
N ASN A 76 -23.27 -8.76 -5.55
CA ASN A 76 -23.42 -8.43 -6.97
C ASN A 76 -22.51 -7.27 -7.40
N PRO A 77 -21.77 -7.36 -8.53
CA PRO A 77 -20.91 -6.29 -9.01
C PRO A 77 -21.63 -5.34 -9.99
N ALA A 78 -21.61 -4.02 -9.73
CA ALA A 78 -21.96 -3.02 -10.73
C ALA A 78 -21.42 -1.60 -10.43
N ARG A 79 -20.65 -1.07 -11.40
CA ARG A 79 -20.26 0.35 -11.68
C ARG A 79 -18.81 0.76 -11.32
N LEU A 80 -17.99 0.89 -12.37
CA LEU A 80 -16.79 1.73 -12.43
C LEU A 80 -16.64 2.28 -13.86
N ALA A 81 -16.26 3.56 -14.01
CA ALA A 81 -15.93 4.22 -15.27
C ALA A 81 -15.03 5.45 -15.01
N SER A 82 -14.25 5.85 -16.01
CA SER A 82 -13.07 6.74 -15.91
C SER A 82 -13.35 8.24 -16.05
N ASP A 83 -12.42 9.06 -15.54
CA ASP A 83 -12.21 10.47 -15.89
C ASP A 83 -10.69 10.76 -15.92
N ASN A 84 -10.21 11.68 -16.78
CA ASN A 84 -8.82 11.69 -17.28
C ASN A 84 -8.17 13.09 -17.40
N SER A 85 -8.61 14.10 -16.63
CA SER A 85 -8.06 15.46 -16.69
C SER A 85 -6.69 15.62 -15.99
N PRO A 86 -5.75 16.44 -16.52
CA PRO A 86 -4.56 16.88 -15.77
C PRO A 86 -4.89 17.62 -14.47
N ASP A 87 -6.06 18.26 -14.36
CA ASP A 87 -6.45 19.06 -13.18
C ASP A 87 -6.56 18.25 -11.89
N THR A 88 -6.82 16.94 -12.00
CA THR A 88 -6.86 16.02 -10.87
C THR A 88 -5.45 15.77 -10.28
N TYR A 89 -4.39 16.08 -11.02
CA TYR A 89 -2.99 15.86 -10.65
C TYR A 89 -2.25 17.14 -10.21
N TRP A 90 -2.85 18.33 -10.38
CA TRP A 90 -2.25 19.57 -9.89
C TRP A 90 -2.28 19.63 -8.36
N LEU A 91 -1.12 19.90 -7.75
CA LEU A 91 -1.06 20.21 -6.34
C LEU A 91 -1.67 21.58 -6.10
N ARG A 92 -2.57 21.66 -5.12
CA ARG A 92 -3.15 22.94 -4.67
C ARG A 92 -2.07 23.80 -4.03
N ASP A 93 -2.14 25.11 -4.21
CA ASP A 93 -1.15 26.08 -3.70
C ASP A 93 -0.87 25.95 -2.18
N ASP A 94 -1.86 25.50 -1.41
CA ASP A 94 -1.72 25.24 0.03
C ASP A 94 -0.79 24.04 0.36
N PHE A 95 -0.54 23.13 -0.59
CA PHE A 95 0.46 22.05 -0.50
C PHE A 95 1.87 22.54 -0.89
N LEU A 96 1.96 23.61 -1.70
CA LEU A 96 3.23 24.19 -2.16
C LEU A 96 3.84 25.17 -1.12
N ARG A 97 3.04 25.59 -0.14
CA ARG A 97 3.44 26.47 0.96
C ARG A 97 4.47 25.79 1.87
N GLY A 98 5.75 26.12 1.68
CA GLY A 98 6.88 25.57 2.44
C GLY A 98 7.64 24.47 1.70
N MET A 99 7.20 24.07 0.51
CA MET A 99 7.97 23.19 -0.38
C MET A 99 9.24 23.92 -0.85
N LYS A 100 10.41 23.25 -0.73
CA LYS A 100 11.69 23.76 -1.26
C LYS A 100 11.59 24.01 -2.78
N PRO A 101 12.38 24.95 -3.35
CA PRO A 101 12.51 25.07 -4.80
C PRO A 101 13.08 23.77 -5.41
N ALA A 102 12.97 23.64 -6.73
CA ALA A 102 13.57 22.50 -7.44
C ALA A 102 15.10 22.50 -7.31
N GLU A 103 15.68 21.31 -7.21
CA GLU A 103 17.12 21.06 -7.22
C GLU A 103 17.64 21.05 -8.67
N ASP A 104 18.96 20.93 -8.88
CA ASP A 104 19.59 21.08 -10.20
C ASP A 104 19.14 20.01 -11.23
N ASP A 105 18.54 18.92 -10.77
CA ASP A 105 17.89 17.87 -11.58
C ASP A 105 16.48 18.25 -12.07
N GLY A 106 15.94 19.38 -11.62
CA GLY A 106 14.59 19.85 -11.93
C GLY A 106 13.49 19.16 -11.12
N PHE A 107 13.83 18.38 -10.08
CA PHE A 107 12.87 17.79 -9.15
C PHE A 107 12.81 18.58 -7.84
N ARG A 108 11.66 18.53 -7.18
CA ARG A 108 11.46 18.91 -5.79
C ARG A 108 11.23 17.65 -4.97
N TRP A 109 11.81 17.58 -3.79
CA TRP A 109 11.71 16.43 -2.89
C TRP A 109 10.94 16.76 -1.61
N ILE A 110 9.95 15.92 -1.26
CA ILE A 110 9.30 15.90 0.07
C ILE A 110 9.17 14.45 0.52
N VAL A 111 9.74 14.09 1.68
CA VAL A 111 9.63 12.76 2.32
C VAL A 111 9.83 11.61 1.31
N GLY A 112 10.97 11.62 0.62
CA GLY A 112 11.36 10.61 -0.37
C GLY A 112 10.56 10.62 -1.69
N ARG A 113 9.59 11.52 -1.87
CA ARG A 113 8.75 11.61 -3.09
C ARG A 113 9.20 12.73 -4.01
N GLN A 114 9.12 12.48 -5.31
CA GLN A 114 9.46 13.42 -6.37
C GLN A 114 8.24 14.26 -6.80
N PHE A 115 8.50 15.54 -7.05
CA PHE A 115 7.54 16.51 -7.57
C PHE A 115 8.25 17.37 -8.63
N VAL A 116 7.50 17.94 -9.58
CA VAL A 116 8.07 18.80 -10.63
C VAL A 116 7.19 20.00 -10.91
N ASP A 117 7.82 21.12 -11.27
CA ASP A 117 7.16 22.35 -11.69
C ASP A 117 6.90 22.34 -13.20
N VAL A 118 5.64 22.32 -13.60
CA VAL A 118 5.21 22.16 -14.99
C VAL A 118 4.76 23.50 -15.56
N GLU A 119 5.33 23.91 -16.69
CA GLU A 119 4.84 25.05 -17.48
C GLU A 119 3.52 24.62 -18.17
N TYR A 120 2.39 25.19 -17.73
CA TYR A 120 1.05 24.81 -18.18
C TYR A 120 0.16 26.05 -18.32
N GLU A 121 -0.48 26.23 -19.49
CA GLU A 121 -1.34 27.36 -19.86
C GLU A 121 -0.76 28.78 -19.69
N GLY A 122 0.55 28.89 -19.39
CA GLY A 122 1.27 30.16 -19.18
C GLY A 122 1.71 30.38 -17.73
N ASP A 123 1.19 29.59 -16.79
CA ASP A 123 1.57 29.56 -15.38
C ASP A 123 2.47 28.36 -15.06
N LEU A 124 2.99 28.33 -13.83
CA LEU A 124 3.80 27.22 -13.29
C LEU A 124 2.97 26.41 -12.30
N ARG A 125 2.74 25.12 -12.60
CA ARG A 125 1.86 24.21 -11.86
C ARG A 125 2.66 23.02 -11.37
N THR A 126 2.82 22.86 -10.05
CA THR A 126 3.56 21.72 -9.50
C THR A 126 2.69 20.47 -9.44
N THR A 127 3.27 19.31 -9.78
CA THR A 127 2.62 18.00 -9.66
C THR A 127 3.54 16.99 -8.97
N HIS A 128 2.96 15.94 -8.41
CA HIS A 128 3.69 14.76 -7.94
C HIS A 128 3.96 13.83 -9.12
N VAL A 129 5.14 13.23 -9.17
CA VAL A 129 5.62 12.50 -10.35
C VAL A 129 6.14 11.11 -9.96
N GLY A 130 5.96 10.15 -10.85
CA GLY A 130 6.64 8.86 -10.81
C GLY A 130 6.98 8.39 -12.21
N GLN A 131 7.86 7.40 -12.32
CA GLN A 131 8.07 6.68 -13.58
C GLN A 131 6.97 5.61 -13.78
N ASP A 132 6.61 5.35 -15.03
CA ASP A 132 5.87 4.16 -15.41
C ASP A 132 6.79 2.99 -15.82
N ALA A 133 6.19 1.89 -16.31
CA ALA A 133 6.92 0.68 -16.68
C ALA A 133 7.86 0.86 -17.90
N ASP A 134 7.62 1.85 -18.75
CA ASP A 134 8.51 2.23 -19.86
C ASP A 134 9.60 3.25 -19.40
N GLY A 135 9.63 3.60 -18.10
CA GLY A 135 10.59 4.53 -17.48
C GLY A 135 10.24 6.02 -17.64
N VAL A 136 9.06 6.33 -18.20
CA VAL A 136 8.64 7.70 -18.51
C VAL A 136 8.11 8.37 -17.25
N TYR A 137 8.61 9.58 -16.95
CA TYR A 137 8.07 10.40 -15.86
C TYR A 137 6.66 10.89 -16.20
N ARG A 138 5.71 10.71 -15.27
CA ARG A 138 4.29 11.04 -15.46
C ARG A 138 3.66 11.61 -14.18
N CYS A 139 2.65 12.46 -14.36
CA CYS A 139 1.83 12.95 -13.26
C CYS A 139 1.23 11.76 -12.48
N LYS A 140 1.23 11.86 -11.16
CA LYS A 140 0.83 10.79 -10.24
C LYS A 140 0.12 11.41 -9.06
N MET A 141 -1.13 11.06 -8.77
CA MET A 141 -1.78 11.57 -7.56
C MET A 141 -1.03 11.06 -6.32
N VAL A 142 -1.05 11.85 -5.24
CA VAL A 142 -0.33 11.53 -3.98
C VAL A 142 -0.85 10.23 -3.33
N THR A 143 -2.01 9.75 -3.78
CA THR A 143 -2.75 8.54 -3.38
C THR A 143 -2.53 7.31 -4.27
N GLU A 144 -1.81 7.40 -5.39
CA GLU A 144 -1.67 6.29 -6.36
C GLU A 144 -0.36 5.51 -6.23
N ARG A 145 -0.41 4.18 -6.44
CA ARG A 145 0.76 3.27 -6.42
C ARG A 145 1.64 3.46 -7.67
N SER A 146 1.03 3.49 -8.87
CA SER A 146 1.70 3.74 -10.16
C SER A 146 1.34 5.12 -10.71
N ALA A 147 2.16 5.67 -11.63
CA ALA A 147 1.89 6.96 -12.26
C ALA A 147 0.91 6.82 -13.43
N SER A 148 -0.35 7.23 -13.23
CA SER A 148 -1.47 7.07 -14.17
C SER A 148 -1.64 8.26 -15.12
N GLY A 149 -1.28 9.47 -14.68
CA GLY A 149 -1.57 10.72 -15.36
C GLY A 149 -0.72 10.99 -16.61
N PRO A 150 -0.84 12.20 -17.18
CA PRO A 150 -0.12 12.57 -18.40
C PRO A 150 1.42 12.56 -18.24
N PRO A 151 2.17 12.31 -19.32
CA PRO A 151 3.63 12.32 -19.31
C PRO A 151 4.23 13.71 -19.14
N LEU A 152 5.44 13.73 -18.57
CA LEU A 152 6.18 14.92 -18.19
C LEU A 152 7.56 14.91 -18.87
N TYR A 153 7.84 15.98 -19.61
CA TYR A 153 9.10 16.15 -20.32
C TYR A 153 9.87 17.31 -19.71
N ARG A 154 11.15 17.10 -19.34
CA ARG A 154 11.99 18.15 -18.78
C ARG A 154 12.28 19.23 -19.85
N ASN A 155 12.28 20.50 -19.46
CA ASN A 155 12.74 21.57 -20.32
C ASN A 155 14.28 21.64 -20.24
N GLU A 156 14.95 21.37 -21.36
CA GLU A 156 16.42 21.44 -21.43
C GLU A 156 16.91 22.83 -21.04
N GLY A 157 17.92 22.89 -20.16
CA GLY A 157 18.45 24.15 -19.62
C GLY A 157 17.53 24.87 -18.62
N ARG A 158 16.45 24.24 -18.13
CA ARG A 158 15.60 24.75 -17.04
C ARG A 158 15.41 23.72 -15.92
N LEU A 159 14.87 24.20 -14.80
CA LEU A 159 14.39 23.37 -13.68
C LEU A 159 12.89 23.03 -13.79
N THR A 160 12.28 23.32 -14.95
CA THR A 160 10.86 23.16 -15.22
C THR A 160 10.59 22.03 -16.22
N TRP A 161 9.33 21.60 -16.27
CA TRP A 161 8.84 20.51 -17.10
C TRP A 161 7.64 20.98 -17.95
N ARG A 162 7.13 20.13 -18.83
CA ARG A 162 5.96 20.37 -19.69
C ARG A 162 5.19 19.07 -19.94
N LEU A 163 3.89 19.16 -20.23
CA LEU A 163 3.06 17.99 -20.59
C LEU A 163 3.22 17.54 -22.06
N THR A 164 3.84 18.36 -22.91
CA THR A 164 4.01 18.10 -24.35
C THR A 164 5.43 17.66 -24.68
N GLU A 165 5.59 16.64 -25.51
CA GLU A 165 6.92 16.15 -25.93
C GLU A 165 7.73 17.28 -26.60
N HIS A 166 7.08 18.10 -27.43
CA HIS A 166 7.70 19.28 -28.03
C HIS A 166 7.62 20.50 -27.08
N PRO A 167 8.68 21.34 -27.02
CA PRO A 167 8.60 22.63 -26.33
C PRO A 167 7.54 23.54 -26.95
N ALA A 168 6.84 24.32 -26.13
CA ALA A 168 6.03 25.43 -26.63
C ALA A 168 6.93 26.39 -27.44
N PRO A 169 6.51 26.86 -28.63
CA PRO A 169 7.40 27.59 -29.53
C PRO A 169 7.78 28.96 -28.94
N ALA A 170 9.02 29.06 -28.45
CA ALA A 170 9.60 30.33 -28.04
C ALA A 170 9.55 31.33 -29.20
N MET A 171 8.93 32.50 -28.98
CA MET A 171 8.73 33.46 -30.07
C MET A 171 10.06 34.02 -30.59
N ALA A 172 10.32 33.71 -31.86
CA ALA A 172 11.31 34.32 -32.75
C ALA A 172 12.80 34.28 -32.33
N SER A 173 13.55 33.43 -33.04
CA SER A 173 14.72 33.94 -33.77
C SER A 173 14.92 33.18 -35.08
N THR A 174 15.40 33.88 -36.12
CA THR A 174 15.54 33.34 -37.47
C THR A 174 16.94 32.81 -37.73
N LYS A 175 17.09 31.51 -38.00
CA LYS A 175 18.09 30.99 -38.96
C LYS A 175 17.84 29.56 -39.42
N ARG A 176 17.87 29.41 -40.74
CA ARG A 176 17.78 28.19 -41.55
C ARG A 176 19.09 27.36 -41.47
N PRO A 177 19.05 26.06 -41.17
CA PRO A 177 20.07 25.11 -41.60
C PRO A 177 19.89 24.76 -43.08
N ALA A 178 20.98 24.61 -43.83
CA ALA A 178 20.99 23.99 -45.16
C ALA A 178 21.52 22.55 -45.05
N PRO A 179 21.11 21.61 -45.91
CA PRO A 179 21.37 20.19 -45.72
C PRO A 179 22.79 19.75 -46.12
N LEU A 180 23.27 18.67 -45.49
CA LEU A 180 24.42 17.90 -45.96
C LEU A 180 23.96 16.89 -47.03
N PRO A 181 24.64 16.79 -48.20
CA PRO A 181 24.40 15.72 -49.17
C PRO A 181 25.26 14.49 -48.86
N GLY A 182 24.69 13.28 -48.99
CA GLY A 182 25.41 12.06 -48.64
C GLY A 182 24.66 10.73 -48.81
N ASP A 183 23.85 10.57 -49.85
CA ASP A 183 23.35 9.24 -50.22
C ASP A 183 24.50 8.31 -50.63
N GLN A 184 24.52 7.08 -50.12
CA GLN A 184 24.40 5.88 -50.96
C GLN A 184 24.03 4.63 -50.12
N PRO A 185 23.44 3.57 -50.73
CA PRO A 185 22.57 2.64 -50.02
C PRO A 185 23.17 1.24 -49.78
N GLY A 186 22.54 0.45 -48.92
CA GLY A 186 22.66 -1.01 -48.96
C GLY A 186 22.40 -1.72 -47.64
N ILE A 187 21.24 -2.40 -47.56
CA ILE A 187 20.71 -3.31 -46.51
C ILE A 187 19.62 -2.66 -45.66
N ASN A 188 18.37 -2.99 -45.99
CA ASN A 188 17.21 -2.72 -45.15
C ASN A 188 17.05 -3.86 -44.14
N PRO A 189 17.14 -3.62 -42.82
CA PRO A 189 16.52 -4.51 -41.84
C PRO A 189 15.00 -4.47 -42.04
N VAL A 190 14.30 -5.55 -41.70
CA VAL A 190 12.82 -5.55 -41.68
C VAL A 190 12.37 -4.54 -40.63
N ALA A 191 11.77 -3.44 -41.07
CA ALA A 191 11.30 -2.39 -40.18
C ALA A 191 10.15 -2.90 -39.31
N LYS A 192 10.38 -2.99 -37.99
CA LYS A 192 9.28 -2.92 -37.03
C LYS A 192 8.55 -1.60 -37.29
N ARG A 193 7.23 -1.61 -37.53
CA ARG A 193 6.46 -0.35 -37.63
C ARG A 193 6.68 0.44 -36.32
N PRO A 194 6.93 1.76 -36.38
CA PRO A 194 6.95 2.57 -35.17
C PRO A 194 5.57 2.51 -34.51
N ARG A 195 5.53 2.52 -33.16
CA ARG A 195 4.28 2.58 -32.38
C ARG A 195 3.53 3.85 -32.83
N PRO A 196 2.30 3.76 -33.37
CA PRO A 196 1.57 4.94 -33.85
C PRO A 196 1.30 5.90 -32.70
N ALA A 197 1.58 7.19 -32.91
CA ALA A 197 1.34 8.22 -31.91
C ALA A 197 -0.16 8.39 -31.63
N HIS A 198 -0.52 8.57 -30.36
CA HIS A 198 -1.90 8.80 -29.93
C HIS A 198 -2.39 10.17 -30.45
N LEU A 199 -3.67 10.25 -30.82
CA LEU A 199 -4.30 11.52 -31.22
C LEU A 199 -4.76 12.29 -29.99
N ASP A 200 -4.40 13.57 -29.92
CA ASP A 200 -4.81 14.47 -28.85
C ASP A 200 -6.34 14.72 -28.88
N SER A 201 -7.02 14.34 -27.79
CA SER A 201 -8.46 14.53 -27.59
C SER A 201 -8.89 16.00 -27.49
N ASN A 202 -7.95 16.94 -27.33
CA ASN A 202 -8.21 18.37 -27.42
C ASN A 202 -8.23 18.87 -28.87
N LEU A 203 -7.49 18.23 -29.77
CA LEU A 203 -7.38 18.62 -31.19
C LEU A 203 -8.42 17.93 -32.08
N TYR A 204 -8.97 16.80 -31.64
CA TYR A 204 -9.95 16.01 -32.37
C TYR A 204 -11.24 15.80 -31.56
N LYS A 205 -12.37 15.67 -32.26
CA LYS A 205 -13.66 15.30 -31.68
C LYS A 205 -14.26 14.11 -32.44
N ALA A 206 -14.79 13.15 -31.68
CA ALA A 206 -15.52 12.03 -32.24
C ALA A 206 -16.86 12.45 -32.84
N SER A 207 -17.26 11.79 -33.93
CA SER A 207 -18.58 11.95 -34.51
C SER A 207 -19.68 11.41 -33.57
N LEU A 208 -20.90 11.94 -33.68
CA LEU A 208 -22.08 11.43 -32.95
C LEU A 208 -22.49 10.00 -33.32
N ARG A 209 -21.85 9.39 -34.33
CA ARG A 209 -22.07 8.00 -34.76
C ARG A 209 -20.90 7.06 -34.40
N SER A 210 -19.98 7.50 -33.55
CA SER A 210 -18.81 6.74 -33.12
C SER A 210 -18.90 6.30 -31.64
N PRO A 211 -18.39 5.11 -31.28
CA PRO A 211 -17.82 4.09 -32.16
C PRO A 211 -18.88 3.41 -33.03
N ASP A 212 -18.49 2.86 -34.19
CA ASP A 212 -19.34 1.93 -34.92
C ASP A 212 -19.31 0.50 -34.32
N ALA A 213 -20.13 -0.39 -34.88
CA ALA A 213 -20.21 -1.79 -34.45
C ALA A 213 -18.96 -2.64 -34.76
N GLN A 214 -17.95 -2.08 -35.44
CA GLN A 214 -16.62 -2.67 -35.61
C GLN A 214 -15.56 -2.01 -34.71
N GLY A 215 -15.92 -0.93 -34.00
CA GLY A 215 -15.14 -0.20 -33.02
C GLY A 215 -14.46 1.07 -33.53
N TYR A 216 -14.64 1.45 -34.80
CA TYR A 216 -14.00 2.63 -35.37
C TYR A 216 -14.57 3.94 -34.81
N TYR A 217 -13.70 4.91 -34.55
CA TYR A 217 -14.02 6.30 -34.31
C TYR A 217 -13.74 7.13 -35.56
N GLU A 218 -14.69 7.96 -35.95
CA GLU A 218 -14.51 9.02 -36.95
C GLU A 218 -14.17 10.32 -36.24
N LEU A 219 -13.01 10.89 -36.58
CA LEU A 219 -12.47 12.07 -35.93
C LEU A 219 -12.43 13.26 -36.90
N ALA A 220 -13.09 14.34 -36.49
CA ALA A 220 -13.00 15.65 -37.12
C ALA A 220 -12.15 16.58 -36.24
N PRO A 221 -11.53 17.64 -36.78
CA PRO A 221 -10.84 18.63 -35.97
C PRO A 221 -11.78 19.27 -34.95
N ALA A 222 -11.34 19.41 -33.70
CA ALA A 222 -12.11 20.08 -32.65
C ALA A 222 -12.37 21.54 -33.04
N PHE A 223 -11.34 22.23 -33.51
CA PHE A 223 -11.34 23.64 -33.90
C PHE A 223 -11.29 23.83 -35.43
N GLY A 224 -11.95 24.89 -35.90
CA GLY A 224 -12.01 25.27 -37.32
C GLY A 224 -13.41 25.19 -37.93
N ALA A 225 -13.64 25.91 -39.02
CA ALA A 225 -14.95 26.01 -39.67
C ALA A 225 -15.36 24.77 -40.48
N ASN A 226 -14.45 23.82 -40.68
CA ASN A 226 -14.65 22.66 -41.55
C ASN A 226 -14.69 21.36 -40.73
N ASN A 227 -15.88 20.95 -40.28
CA ASN A 227 -16.13 19.73 -39.50
C ASN A 227 -16.03 18.43 -40.35
N ALA A 228 -15.14 18.39 -41.34
CA ALA A 228 -14.90 17.20 -42.14
C ALA A 228 -14.23 16.12 -41.29
N ILE A 229 -14.62 14.86 -41.53
CA ILE A 229 -13.90 13.70 -40.99
C ILE A 229 -12.52 13.69 -41.65
N THR A 230 -11.46 13.66 -40.83
CA THR A 230 -10.07 13.74 -41.30
C THR A 230 -9.27 12.50 -40.96
N GLN A 231 -9.65 11.79 -39.89
CA GLN A 231 -8.91 10.65 -39.37
C GLN A 231 -9.88 9.57 -38.86
N PHE A 232 -9.49 8.30 -39.03
CA PHE A 232 -10.12 7.16 -38.37
C PHE A 232 -9.22 6.69 -37.23
N ALA A 233 -9.83 6.19 -36.15
CA ALA A 233 -9.09 5.72 -34.98
C ALA A 233 -9.76 4.51 -34.31
N PHE A 234 -8.97 3.75 -33.55
CA PHE A 234 -9.47 2.84 -32.51
C PHE A 234 -9.17 3.41 -31.14
N MET A 235 -9.95 3.02 -30.13
CA MET A 235 -9.64 3.36 -28.73
C MET A 235 -8.75 2.28 -28.10
N ASP A 236 -7.67 2.68 -27.45
CA ASP A 236 -6.79 1.77 -26.70
C ASP A 236 -7.41 1.34 -25.35
N ALA A 237 -6.66 0.58 -24.55
CA ALA A 237 -7.12 0.12 -23.23
C ALA A 237 -7.13 1.22 -22.14
N PHE A 238 -6.65 2.42 -22.45
CA PHE A 238 -6.52 3.57 -21.54
C PHE A 238 -7.45 4.74 -21.92
N GLY A 239 -8.19 4.62 -23.03
CA GLY A 239 -9.13 5.62 -23.52
C GLY A 239 -8.60 6.54 -24.62
N HIS A 240 -7.34 6.38 -25.06
CA HIS A 240 -6.76 7.22 -26.11
C HIS A 240 -7.15 6.74 -27.51
N TRP A 241 -7.22 7.66 -28.47
CA TRP A 241 -7.43 7.33 -29.88
C TRP A 241 -6.10 7.03 -30.58
N ILE A 242 -5.97 5.83 -31.13
CA ILE A 242 -4.86 5.40 -31.99
C ILE A 242 -5.30 5.59 -33.46
N PRO A 243 -4.55 6.34 -34.29
CA PRO A 243 -4.90 6.53 -35.69
C PRO A 243 -4.75 5.20 -36.47
N VAL A 244 -5.77 4.87 -37.26
CA VAL A 244 -5.76 3.70 -38.16
C VAL A 244 -6.27 4.07 -39.56
N ASP A 245 -6.04 3.16 -40.51
CA ASP A 245 -6.62 3.26 -41.85
C ASP A 245 -8.16 3.27 -41.81
N PRO A 246 -8.83 3.93 -42.78
CA PRO A 246 -10.28 3.86 -42.92
C PRO A 246 -10.77 2.41 -43.16
N PRO A 247 -11.94 2.02 -42.62
CA PRO A 247 -12.53 0.71 -42.88
C PRO A 247 -12.78 0.50 -44.37
N ALA A 248 -12.29 -0.61 -44.93
CA ALA A 248 -12.31 -0.87 -46.38
C ALA A 248 -13.73 -0.97 -46.99
N GLY A 249 -14.76 -1.24 -46.19
CA GLY A 249 -16.17 -1.22 -46.60
C GLY A 249 -16.89 0.12 -46.39
N GLY A 250 -16.20 1.13 -45.83
CA GLY A 250 -16.81 2.35 -45.29
C GLY A 250 -17.23 2.20 -43.82
N PHE A 251 -17.48 3.34 -43.17
CA PHE A 251 -17.83 3.39 -41.74
C PHE A 251 -19.16 2.69 -41.43
N GLY A 252 -19.21 1.88 -40.37
CA GLY A 252 -20.37 1.08 -40.00
C GLY A 252 -20.61 -0.16 -40.86
N ALA A 253 -19.79 -0.40 -41.90
CA ALA A 253 -19.91 -1.58 -42.75
C ALA A 253 -19.66 -2.88 -41.95
N GLN A 254 -20.48 -3.90 -42.22
CA GLN A 254 -20.35 -5.19 -41.54
C GLN A 254 -19.52 -6.17 -42.38
N PRO A 255 -18.55 -6.88 -41.78
CA PRO A 255 -17.69 -7.80 -42.51
C PRO A 255 -18.49 -8.99 -43.06
N THR A 256 -18.10 -9.47 -44.24
CA THR A 256 -18.67 -10.69 -44.84
C THR A 256 -18.05 -11.96 -44.26
N LEU A 257 -16.75 -11.92 -43.94
CA LEU A 257 -15.95 -13.02 -43.41
C LEU A 257 -15.58 -12.78 -41.94
N LEU A 258 -15.44 -13.87 -41.17
CA LEU A 258 -15.01 -13.83 -39.76
C LEU A 258 -15.91 -12.94 -38.87
N LYS A 259 -17.23 -12.97 -39.11
CA LYS A 259 -18.24 -12.05 -38.53
C LYS A 259 -18.31 -12.00 -37.00
N HIS A 260 -17.75 -12.99 -36.32
CA HIS A 260 -17.75 -13.06 -34.86
C HIS A 260 -16.62 -12.25 -34.21
N TRP A 261 -15.60 -11.85 -34.96
CA TRP A 261 -14.57 -10.88 -34.55
C TRP A 261 -14.95 -9.47 -35.05
N THR A 262 -14.79 -8.44 -34.21
CA THR A 262 -14.77 -7.04 -34.68
C THR A 262 -13.40 -6.66 -35.24
N ASP A 263 -13.32 -5.63 -36.08
CA ASP A 263 -12.04 -5.08 -36.53
C ASP A 263 -11.20 -4.56 -35.34
N HIS A 264 -11.86 -3.96 -34.33
CA HIS A 264 -11.21 -3.51 -33.09
C HIS A 264 -10.67 -4.66 -32.23
N GLU A 265 -11.34 -5.82 -32.14
CA GLU A 265 -10.77 -7.01 -31.49
C GLU A 265 -9.53 -7.52 -32.23
N ILE A 266 -9.56 -7.55 -33.56
CA ILE A 266 -8.40 -7.97 -34.39
C ILE A 266 -7.23 -7.00 -34.17
N TRP A 267 -7.49 -5.69 -34.14
CA TRP A 267 -6.48 -4.69 -33.83
C TRP A 267 -5.94 -4.82 -32.40
N GLN A 268 -6.80 -4.98 -31.38
CA GLN A 268 -6.39 -5.13 -29.97
C GLN A 268 -5.58 -6.41 -29.68
N VAL A 269 -5.57 -7.40 -30.59
CA VAL A 269 -4.81 -8.64 -30.44
C VAL A 269 -3.56 -8.67 -31.32
N TYR A 270 -3.63 -8.19 -32.57
CA TYR A 270 -2.55 -8.34 -33.56
C TYR A 270 -1.96 -7.01 -34.08
N ASN A 271 -2.49 -5.87 -33.65
CA ASN A 271 -2.13 -4.53 -34.14
C ASN A 271 -2.30 -4.38 -35.67
N ILE A 272 -3.31 -5.04 -36.21
CA ILE A 272 -3.65 -5.07 -37.65
C ILE A 272 -4.80 -4.10 -37.95
N HIS A 273 -4.69 -3.34 -39.04
CA HIS A 273 -5.73 -2.45 -39.57
C HIS A 273 -5.69 -2.38 -41.11
N GLY A 274 -6.64 -1.69 -41.74
CA GLY A 274 -6.63 -1.42 -43.18
C GLY A 274 -6.63 -2.67 -44.07
N GLN A 275 -5.79 -2.68 -45.12
CA GLN A 275 -5.72 -3.80 -46.07
C GLN A 275 -5.18 -5.09 -45.44
N ASP A 276 -4.29 -4.98 -44.44
CA ASP A 276 -3.80 -6.13 -43.68
C ASP A 276 -4.97 -6.82 -42.93
N LEU A 277 -5.98 -6.06 -42.49
CA LEU A 277 -7.17 -6.60 -41.83
C LEU A 277 -8.08 -7.37 -42.81
N VAL A 278 -8.28 -6.85 -44.03
CA VAL A 278 -9.02 -7.57 -45.09
C VAL A 278 -8.35 -8.91 -45.39
N ARG A 279 -7.00 -8.89 -45.54
CA ARG A 279 -6.18 -10.08 -45.72
C ARG A 279 -6.32 -11.06 -44.55
N PHE A 280 -6.20 -10.57 -43.31
CA PHE A 280 -6.39 -11.37 -42.09
C PHE A 280 -7.75 -12.08 -42.08
N ARG A 281 -8.85 -11.34 -42.31
CA ARG A 281 -10.21 -11.92 -42.35
C ARG A 281 -10.35 -13.00 -43.42
N THR A 282 -9.69 -12.88 -44.57
CA THR A 282 -9.69 -13.90 -45.63
C THR A 282 -8.90 -15.15 -45.22
N GLU A 283 -7.63 -15.01 -44.83
CA GLU A 283 -6.76 -16.15 -44.47
C GLU A 283 -7.26 -16.89 -43.22
N ALA A 284 -7.77 -16.15 -42.23
CA ALA A 284 -8.30 -16.73 -40.99
C ALA A 284 -9.63 -17.47 -41.21
N GLN A 285 -10.53 -16.92 -42.04
CA GLN A 285 -11.80 -17.59 -42.38
C GLN A 285 -11.57 -18.89 -43.18
N ALA A 286 -10.51 -18.96 -43.98
CA ALA A 286 -10.15 -20.14 -44.76
C ALA A 286 -9.45 -21.23 -43.92
N SER A 287 -8.69 -20.85 -42.89
CA SER A 287 -7.89 -21.76 -42.05
C SER A 287 -8.52 -22.12 -40.70
N GLY A 288 -9.53 -21.37 -40.26
CA GLY A 288 -10.21 -21.55 -38.96
C GLY A 288 -9.43 -21.05 -37.74
N LYS A 289 -8.31 -20.35 -37.94
CA LYS A 289 -7.39 -19.87 -36.89
C LYS A 289 -6.67 -18.59 -37.33
N SER A 290 -5.84 -18.02 -36.46
CA SER A 290 -4.96 -16.89 -36.81
C SER A 290 -3.98 -17.24 -37.94
N PRO A 291 -3.73 -16.32 -38.90
CA PRO A 291 -2.71 -16.48 -39.94
C PRO A 291 -1.29 -16.50 -39.36
N GLN A 292 -0.37 -17.26 -39.95
CA GLN A 292 1.00 -17.44 -39.43
C GLN A 292 1.84 -16.15 -39.32
N TRP A 293 1.48 -15.09 -40.06
CA TRP A 293 2.15 -13.79 -40.01
C TRP A 293 1.51 -12.83 -38.99
N ALA A 294 0.31 -13.13 -38.50
CA ALA A 294 -0.41 -12.33 -37.52
C ALA A 294 -0.03 -12.78 -36.10
N ILE A 295 1.12 -12.29 -35.64
CA ILE A 295 1.64 -12.57 -34.31
C ILE A 295 0.86 -11.71 -33.30
N PRO A 296 0.23 -12.29 -32.26
CA PRO A 296 -0.47 -11.50 -31.25
C PRO A 296 0.51 -10.73 -30.36
N GLU A 297 0.11 -9.54 -29.90
CA GLU A 297 0.82 -8.81 -28.84
C GLU A 297 0.69 -9.57 -27.51
N VAL A 298 1.77 -10.25 -27.12
CA VAL A 298 1.85 -11.02 -25.87
C VAL A 298 1.90 -10.06 -24.69
N THR A 299 0.92 -10.16 -23.78
CA THR A 299 0.80 -9.29 -22.61
C THR A 299 0.94 -10.06 -21.31
N ASN A 300 0.07 -11.04 -21.07
CA ASN A 300 0.21 -12.02 -19.99
C ASN A 300 -0.64 -13.26 -20.29
N PRO A 301 -0.31 -14.45 -19.74
CA PRO A 301 -1.01 -15.68 -20.07
C PRO A 301 -2.54 -15.62 -19.94
N HIS A 302 -3.06 -15.00 -18.87
CA HIS A 302 -4.51 -14.90 -18.63
C HIS A 302 -5.22 -14.04 -19.69
N ARG A 303 -4.74 -12.81 -19.92
CA ARG A 303 -5.29 -11.86 -20.90
C ARG A 303 -5.19 -12.39 -22.32
N ASP A 304 -4.05 -12.98 -22.67
CA ASP A 304 -3.78 -13.51 -24.00
C ASP A 304 -4.69 -14.72 -24.29
N LEU A 305 -4.86 -15.65 -23.34
CA LEU A 305 -5.80 -16.77 -23.45
C LEU A 305 -7.23 -16.30 -23.73
N LEU A 306 -7.72 -15.30 -23.01
CA LEU A 306 -9.10 -14.81 -23.12
C LEU A 306 -9.38 -14.01 -24.41
N ARG A 307 -8.37 -13.34 -24.96
CA ARG A 307 -8.50 -12.45 -26.13
C ARG A 307 -8.17 -13.14 -27.46
N ASP A 308 -7.13 -13.97 -27.50
CA ASP A 308 -6.70 -14.73 -28.68
C ASP A 308 -7.18 -16.18 -28.63
N THR A 309 -6.58 -17.01 -27.78
CA THR A 309 -6.53 -18.44 -28.07
C THR A 309 -7.85 -19.15 -27.73
N LEU A 310 -8.53 -18.74 -26.65
CA LEU A 310 -9.89 -19.20 -26.35
C LEU A 310 -10.95 -18.55 -27.25
N ARG A 311 -10.67 -17.39 -27.86
CA ARG A 311 -11.56 -16.75 -28.84
C ARG A 311 -11.58 -17.53 -30.15
N TRP A 312 -10.46 -18.13 -30.56
CA TRP A 312 -10.39 -19.10 -31.65
C TRP A 312 -11.02 -20.45 -31.30
N LEU A 313 -10.75 -20.98 -30.10
CA LEU A 313 -11.28 -22.28 -29.68
C LEU A 313 -12.81 -22.26 -29.47
N HIS A 314 -13.37 -21.14 -28.99
CA HIS A 314 -14.80 -20.98 -28.72
C HIS A 314 -15.37 -19.67 -29.33
N PRO A 315 -15.51 -19.58 -30.66
CA PRO A 315 -15.92 -18.34 -31.34
C PRO A 315 -17.30 -17.80 -30.94
N SER A 316 -18.19 -18.66 -30.47
CA SER A 316 -19.54 -18.32 -30.01
C SER A 316 -19.61 -17.81 -28.57
N MET A 317 -18.56 -17.96 -27.76
CA MET A 317 -18.53 -17.44 -26.39
C MET A 317 -18.22 -15.95 -26.38
N ASN A 318 -19.06 -15.17 -25.71
CA ASN A 318 -18.78 -13.77 -25.37
C ASN A 318 -17.62 -13.66 -24.35
N PRO A 319 -17.04 -12.47 -24.10
CA PRO A 319 -15.88 -12.33 -23.22
C PRO A 319 -16.08 -12.92 -21.81
N ALA A 320 -17.21 -12.63 -21.16
CA ALA A 320 -17.51 -13.15 -19.82
C ALA A 320 -17.73 -14.67 -19.79
N GLN A 321 -18.24 -15.26 -20.89
CA GLN A 321 -18.33 -16.72 -21.04
C GLN A 321 -16.95 -17.37 -21.20
N ARG A 322 -16.00 -16.71 -21.90
CA ARG A 322 -14.61 -17.19 -22.00
C ARG A 322 -13.87 -17.06 -20.67
N GLU A 323 -14.12 -15.99 -19.93
CA GLU A 323 -13.59 -15.76 -18.58
C GLU A 323 -14.09 -16.83 -17.60
N ALA A 324 -15.40 -17.02 -17.47
CA ALA A 324 -15.97 -18.09 -16.63
C ALA A 324 -15.52 -19.50 -17.08
N PHE A 325 -15.31 -19.73 -18.37
CA PHE A 325 -14.75 -20.98 -18.88
C PHE A 325 -13.31 -21.20 -18.39
N LEU A 326 -12.42 -20.19 -18.52
CA LEU A 326 -11.03 -20.28 -18.05
C LEU A 326 -10.94 -20.41 -16.53
N GLN A 327 -11.69 -19.57 -15.80
CA GLN A 327 -11.80 -19.61 -14.34
C GLN A 327 -12.21 -20.99 -13.82
N SER A 328 -13.07 -21.70 -14.56
CA SER A 328 -13.52 -23.05 -14.19
C SER A 328 -12.44 -24.13 -14.22
N TYR A 329 -11.21 -23.83 -14.65
CA TYR A 329 -10.05 -24.72 -14.50
C TYR A 329 -9.22 -24.43 -13.23
N ASN A 330 -9.46 -23.31 -12.54
CA ASN A 330 -8.82 -22.90 -11.28
C ASN A 330 -7.27 -22.92 -11.32
N LEU A 331 -6.69 -22.44 -12.43
CA LEU A 331 -5.27 -22.58 -12.72
C LEU A 331 -4.41 -21.51 -12.07
N LEU A 332 -3.29 -21.93 -11.46
CA LEU A 332 -2.23 -21.06 -10.95
C LEU A 332 -1.37 -20.46 -12.09
N PRO A 333 -0.57 -19.39 -11.85
CA PRO A 333 0.23 -18.72 -12.88
C PRO A 333 1.05 -19.61 -13.81
N SER A 334 1.77 -20.61 -13.29
CA SER A 334 2.59 -21.54 -14.06
C SER A 334 1.74 -22.41 -14.99
N GLN A 335 0.53 -22.75 -14.54
CA GLN A 335 -0.42 -23.60 -15.24
C GLN A 335 -1.15 -22.80 -16.33
N LEU A 336 -1.45 -21.51 -16.10
CA LEU A 336 -1.91 -20.58 -17.13
C LEU A 336 -0.86 -20.37 -18.24
N ALA A 337 0.42 -20.17 -17.85
CA ALA A 337 1.52 -20.05 -18.82
C ALA A 337 1.69 -21.32 -19.66
N ARG A 338 1.62 -22.50 -19.03
CA ARG A 338 1.62 -23.79 -19.72
C ARG A 338 0.43 -23.93 -20.68
N LEU A 339 -0.78 -23.62 -20.23
CA LEU A 339 -1.99 -23.71 -21.07
C LEU A 339 -1.89 -22.79 -22.29
N GLN A 340 -1.33 -21.58 -22.13
CA GLN A 340 -1.07 -20.67 -23.24
C GLN A 340 -0.12 -21.28 -24.27
N GLN A 341 0.97 -21.93 -23.84
CA GLN A 341 1.94 -22.54 -24.75
C GLN A 341 1.40 -23.79 -25.45
N ASP A 342 0.64 -24.63 -24.74
CA ASP A 342 0.00 -25.81 -25.32
C ASP A 342 -1.05 -25.40 -26.38
N LEU A 343 -1.92 -24.42 -26.06
CA LEU A 343 -2.97 -23.96 -26.99
C LEU A 343 -2.43 -23.17 -28.20
N LYS A 344 -1.25 -22.53 -28.08
CA LYS A 344 -0.51 -21.99 -29.24
C LYS A 344 0.02 -23.08 -30.19
N THR A 345 0.15 -24.32 -29.70
CA THR A 345 0.72 -25.45 -30.44
C THR A 345 -0.37 -26.34 -31.05
N GLU A 346 -1.37 -26.75 -30.28
CA GLU A 346 -2.60 -27.42 -30.75
C GLU A 346 -3.82 -26.66 -30.22
N LEU A 347 -4.67 -26.12 -31.11
CA LEU A 347 -5.86 -25.34 -30.73
C LEU A 347 -6.98 -26.23 -30.17
N LYS A 348 -6.78 -26.76 -28.96
CA LYS A 348 -7.64 -27.74 -28.30
C LYS A 348 -7.21 -27.90 -26.84
N MET A 349 -8.15 -27.93 -25.90
CA MET A 349 -7.80 -28.09 -24.48
C MET A 349 -6.96 -29.36 -24.23
N PRO A 350 -5.76 -29.23 -23.63
CA PRO A 350 -4.88 -30.37 -23.38
C PRO A 350 -5.44 -31.28 -22.28
N GLN A 351 -5.11 -32.57 -22.35
CA GLN A 351 -5.64 -33.58 -21.41
C GLN A 351 -5.32 -33.28 -19.95
N TRP A 352 -4.15 -32.71 -19.66
CA TRP A 352 -3.78 -32.36 -18.28
C TRP A 352 -4.68 -31.26 -17.69
N ALA A 353 -5.21 -30.34 -18.50
CA ALA A 353 -6.09 -29.27 -18.02
C ALA A 353 -7.49 -29.84 -17.69
N GLN A 354 -8.00 -30.76 -18.51
CA GLN A 354 -9.24 -31.50 -18.20
C GLN A 354 -9.08 -32.34 -16.93
N ALA A 355 -7.94 -33.04 -16.78
CA ALA A 355 -7.63 -33.81 -15.57
C ALA A 355 -7.48 -32.90 -14.33
N HIS A 356 -6.79 -31.75 -14.45
CA HIS A 356 -6.70 -30.77 -13.37
C HIS A 356 -8.08 -30.34 -12.92
N LYS A 357 -8.95 -29.93 -13.86
CA LYS A 357 -10.30 -29.47 -13.55
C LYS A 357 -11.10 -30.52 -12.78
N HIS A 358 -11.19 -31.75 -13.29
CA HIS A 358 -11.90 -32.83 -12.60
C HIS A 358 -11.33 -33.16 -11.21
N LEU A 359 -10.03 -32.95 -10.99
CA LEU A 359 -9.40 -33.12 -9.68
C LEU A 359 -9.64 -31.94 -8.72
N ILE A 360 -9.89 -30.73 -9.21
CA ILE A 360 -10.03 -29.51 -8.39
C ILE A 360 -11.49 -29.10 -8.14
N ASP A 361 -12.42 -29.57 -8.98
CA ASP A 361 -13.86 -29.60 -8.66
C ASP A 361 -14.11 -30.49 -7.41
N ASP A 362 -13.32 -31.56 -7.26
CA ASP A 362 -13.19 -32.48 -6.10
C ASP A 362 -12.64 -31.84 -4.80
N LEU A 363 -13.36 -30.88 -4.21
CA LEU A 363 -12.89 -30.18 -3.00
C LEU A 363 -12.83 -31.02 -1.72
N ASP A 364 -13.49 -32.19 -1.66
CA ASP A 364 -13.45 -33.09 -0.51
C ASP A 364 -12.19 -33.98 -0.50
N HIS A 365 -11.33 -33.91 -1.53
CA HIS A 365 -10.04 -34.62 -1.58
C HIS A 365 -8.90 -33.83 -0.89
N PRO A 366 -8.54 -34.13 0.38
CA PRO A 366 -7.64 -33.28 1.16
C PRO A 366 -6.22 -33.19 0.59
N GLN A 367 -5.74 -34.25 -0.08
CA GLN A 367 -4.42 -34.27 -0.70
C GLN A 367 -4.30 -33.31 -1.89
N ARG A 368 -5.39 -33.08 -2.64
CA ARG A 368 -5.36 -32.17 -3.80
C ARG A 368 -5.40 -30.71 -3.36
N LEU A 369 -6.19 -30.38 -2.34
CA LEU A 369 -6.22 -29.05 -1.74
C LEU A 369 -4.92 -28.72 -0.98
N GLU A 370 -4.28 -29.71 -0.32
CA GLU A 370 -2.91 -29.61 0.22
C GLU A 370 -1.88 -29.29 -0.88
N GLN A 371 -1.96 -29.97 -2.03
CA GLN A 371 -1.08 -29.66 -3.16
C GLN A 371 -1.31 -28.23 -3.68
N LEU A 372 -2.57 -27.83 -3.93
CA LEU A 372 -2.90 -26.48 -4.40
C LEU A 372 -2.41 -25.40 -3.42
N SER A 373 -2.60 -25.60 -2.11
CA SER A 373 -2.17 -24.61 -1.10
C SER A 373 -0.65 -24.48 -1.01
N ARG A 374 0.11 -25.55 -1.24
CA ARG A 374 1.57 -25.46 -1.38
C ARG A 374 1.98 -24.73 -2.66
N GLU A 375 1.43 -25.13 -3.81
CA GLU A 375 1.71 -24.49 -5.11
C GLU A 375 1.34 -22.99 -5.07
N ALA A 376 0.24 -22.60 -4.44
CA ALA A 376 -0.19 -21.21 -4.33
C ALA A 376 0.69 -20.35 -3.40
N VAL A 377 1.24 -20.91 -2.31
CA VAL A 377 2.19 -20.17 -1.44
C VAL A 377 3.50 -19.89 -2.16
N GLU A 378 3.95 -20.82 -2.99
CA GLU A 378 5.17 -20.70 -3.78
C GLU A 378 4.98 -19.77 -4.99
N GLU A 379 3.95 -20.00 -5.82
CA GLU A 379 3.71 -19.19 -7.04
C GLU A 379 3.23 -17.77 -6.73
N LEU A 380 2.55 -17.52 -5.61
CA LEU A 380 2.01 -16.19 -5.26
C LEU A 380 2.77 -15.50 -4.11
N ASN A 381 3.91 -16.07 -3.67
CA ASN A 381 4.81 -15.50 -2.65
C ASN A 381 4.15 -15.08 -1.31
N LEU A 382 3.04 -15.73 -0.91
CA LEU A 382 2.12 -15.35 0.18
C LEU A 382 2.71 -15.26 1.61
N LYS A 383 4.04 -15.39 1.77
CA LYS A 383 4.77 -15.26 3.03
C LYS A 383 6.04 -14.41 2.95
N ARG A 384 6.37 -13.85 1.77
CA ARG A 384 7.68 -13.23 1.49
C ARG A 384 7.66 -12.01 0.56
N ASP A 385 6.47 -11.55 0.16
CA ASP A 385 6.13 -10.38 -0.69
C ASP A 385 5.02 -10.85 -1.66
N ALA A 386 3.75 -10.70 -1.28
CA ALA A 386 2.62 -11.36 -1.94
C ALA A 386 2.24 -10.66 -3.27
N ARG A 387 3.15 -10.71 -4.26
CA ARG A 387 3.04 -10.03 -5.56
C ARG A 387 2.97 -11.00 -6.72
N HIS A 388 2.04 -10.74 -7.64
CA HIS A 388 1.97 -11.42 -8.93
C HIS A 388 1.21 -10.57 -9.99
N ASP A 389 1.67 -9.35 -10.24
CA ASP A 389 1.02 -8.19 -10.92
C ASP A 389 0.00 -8.44 -12.05
N TRP A 390 0.12 -9.51 -12.84
CA TRP A 390 -0.80 -9.83 -13.93
C TRP A 390 -1.88 -10.88 -13.59
N TYR A 391 -1.72 -11.59 -12.47
CA TYR A 391 -2.59 -12.67 -12.03
C TYR A 391 -3.54 -12.18 -10.94
N SER A 392 -4.83 -12.49 -11.10
CA SER A 392 -5.87 -12.18 -10.13
C SER A 392 -6.52 -13.49 -9.68
N PRO A 393 -6.34 -13.90 -8.40
CA PRO A 393 -7.06 -15.03 -7.82
C PRO A 393 -8.58 -14.95 -7.99
N GLU A 394 -9.14 -13.73 -8.04
CA GLU A 394 -10.58 -13.56 -8.19
C GLU A 394 -11.14 -13.92 -9.57
N THR A 395 -10.37 -13.66 -10.63
CA THR A 395 -10.74 -13.98 -12.03
C THR A 395 -10.23 -15.34 -12.47
N SER A 396 -9.12 -15.83 -11.89
CA SER A 396 -8.49 -17.10 -12.25
C SER A 396 -9.01 -18.31 -11.46
N LEU A 397 -9.51 -18.10 -10.23
CA LEU A 397 -10.08 -19.16 -9.38
C LEU A 397 -11.58 -18.92 -9.16
N THR A 398 -12.38 -19.99 -9.25
CA THR A 398 -13.79 -19.97 -8.84
C THR A 398 -13.92 -19.72 -7.34
N ALA A 399 -15.02 -19.11 -6.90
CA ALA A 399 -15.23 -18.79 -5.49
C ALA A 399 -15.13 -20.02 -4.54
N PRO A 400 -15.71 -21.20 -4.83
CA PRO A 400 -15.59 -22.36 -3.93
C PRO A 400 -14.14 -22.82 -3.73
N VAL A 401 -13.35 -22.91 -4.80
CA VAL A 401 -11.94 -23.29 -4.73
C VAL A 401 -11.11 -22.20 -4.04
N ARG A 402 -11.43 -20.92 -4.28
CA ARG A 402 -10.75 -19.78 -3.64
C ARG A 402 -10.97 -19.74 -2.12
N GLU A 403 -12.19 -19.94 -1.64
CA GLU A 403 -12.46 -19.97 -0.19
C GLU A 403 -11.90 -21.24 0.48
N ALA A 404 -11.97 -22.40 -0.18
CA ALA A 404 -11.33 -23.62 0.30
C ALA A 404 -9.80 -23.46 0.41
N LEU A 405 -9.16 -22.82 -0.57
CA LEU A 405 -7.74 -22.47 -0.56
C LEU A 405 -7.42 -21.49 0.60
N LEU A 406 -8.20 -20.42 0.76
CA LEU A 406 -8.01 -19.45 1.84
C LEU A 406 -8.09 -20.10 3.23
N GLY A 407 -9.13 -20.91 3.47
CA GLY A 407 -9.28 -21.67 4.72
C GLY A 407 -8.14 -22.66 4.95
N LYS A 408 -7.70 -23.36 3.88
CA LYS A 408 -6.54 -24.28 3.94
C LYS A 408 -5.23 -23.56 4.27
N LEU A 409 -5.07 -22.32 3.83
CA LEU A 409 -3.92 -21.48 4.10
C LEU A 409 -3.95 -20.82 5.49
N GLY A 410 -5.05 -20.93 6.24
CA GLY A 410 -5.23 -20.37 7.58
C GLY A 410 -5.89 -18.99 7.63
N TYR A 411 -6.46 -18.50 6.52
CA TYR A 411 -7.20 -17.24 6.52
C TYR A 411 -8.62 -17.42 7.06
N LEU A 412 -9.04 -16.45 7.86
CA LEU A 412 -10.38 -16.30 8.44
C LEU A 412 -11.00 -14.99 7.93
N ARG A 413 -12.33 -14.85 8.04
CA ARG A 413 -13.07 -13.62 7.68
C ARG A 413 -13.62 -12.95 8.93
N ASN A 414 -13.31 -11.67 9.14
CA ASN A 414 -13.79 -10.92 10.30
C ASN A 414 -15.20 -10.33 10.08
N LYS A 415 -15.72 -9.61 11.09
CA LYS A 415 -17.04 -8.96 11.06
C LYS A 415 -17.25 -7.97 9.89
N ASN A 416 -16.16 -7.51 9.27
CA ASN A 416 -16.15 -6.58 8.15
C ASN A 416 -15.81 -7.27 6.81
N ASN A 417 -15.90 -8.61 6.77
CA ASN A 417 -15.52 -9.47 5.64
C ASN A 417 -14.04 -9.36 5.19
N CYS A 418 -13.15 -8.80 6.00
CA CYS A 418 -11.72 -8.75 5.70
C CYS A 418 -11.04 -10.09 6.05
N LEU A 419 -10.11 -10.52 5.19
CA LEU A 419 -9.26 -11.68 5.45
C LEU A 419 -8.25 -11.36 6.55
N TYR A 420 -8.10 -12.27 7.50
CA TYR A 420 -7.15 -12.16 8.61
C TYR A 420 -6.56 -13.51 8.99
N ARG A 421 -5.49 -13.47 9.79
CA ARG A 421 -4.82 -14.64 10.39
C ARG A 421 -4.58 -14.40 11.88
N THR A 422 -4.32 -15.46 12.64
CA THR A 422 -3.89 -15.40 14.05
C THR A 422 -2.58 -16.16 14.33
N ASP A 423 -2.02 -16.79 13.29
CA ASP A 423 -0.78 -17.58 13.32
C ASP A 423 0.44 -16.81 12.75
N VAL A 424 0.29 -15.52 12.45
CA VAL A 424 1.40 -14.62 12.11
C VAL A 424 2.16 -14.34 13.42
N PRO A 425 3.40 -14.81 13.60
CA PRO A 425 4.03 -14.79 14.91
C PRO A 425 4.51 -13.39 15.30
N ALA A 426 4.92 -12.55 14.34
CA ALA A 426 5.29 -11.17 14.60
C ALA A 426 5.01 -10.22 13.42
N LEU A 427 4.97 -8.92 13.70
CA LEU A 427 5.15 -7.84 12.71
C LEU A 427 6.19 -6.84 13.21
N PHE A 428 6.76 -6.05 12.31
CA PHE A 428 7.77 -5.04 12.63
C PHE A 428 7.17 -3.63 12.58
N ARG A 429 7.65 -2.73 13.44
CA ARG A 429 7.18 -1.34 13.49
C ARG A 429 8.29 -0.37 13.85
N GLY A 430 8.60 0.55 12.94
CA GLY A 430 9.33 1.78 13.27
C GLY A 430 8.43 2.74 14.06
N ASP A 431 8.94 3.30 15.16
CA ASP A 431 8.18 4.18 16.05
C ASP A 431 9.11 5.13 16.82
N GLU A 432 8.67 6.37 17.03
CA GLU A 432 9.43 7.42 17.72
C GLU A 432 9.33 7.35 19.26
N ARG A 433 8.47 6.48 19.81
CA ARG A 433 8.34 6.28 21.26
C ARG A 433 9.47 5.42 21.80
N THR A 434 10.02 5.84 22.94
CA THR A 434 11.11 5.12 23.60
C THR A 434 10.59 3.80 24.19
N PRO A 435 11.45 2.79 24.42
CA PRO A 435 11.03 1.59 25.12
C PRO A 435 10.61 1.90 26.57
N PHE A 436 11.12 2.99 27.17
CA PHE A 436 10.75 3.40 28.52
C PHE A 436 9.34 3.99 28.57
N GLU A 437 8.96 4.83 27.60
CA GLU A 437 7.58 5.34 27.44
C GLU A 437 6.59 4.17 27.36
N LEU A 438 6.86 3.19 26.48
CA LEU A 438 5.99 2.04 26.26
C LEU A 438 5.89 1.12 27.49
N ALA A 439 7.01 0.90 28.20
CA ALA A 439 7.05 0.14 29.45
C ALA A 439 6.61 0.94 30.70
N ASN A 440 6.41 2.26 30.59
CA ASN A 440 5.81 3.11 31.62
C ASN A 440 4.28 3.11 31.51
N ASP A 441 3.74 3.29 30.30
CA ASP A 441 2.31 3.26 30.06
C ASP A 441 1.75 1.82 30.08
N GLY A 442 2.59 0.82 29.78
CA GLY A 442 2.23 -0.60 29.74
C GLY A 442 1.54 -1.04 28.45
N PHE A 443 1.46 -0.16 27.44
CA PHE A 443 0.88 -0.43 26.13
C PHE A 443 1.42 0.53 25.05
N MET A 444 1.30 0.13 23.79
CA MET A 444 1.49 0.99 22.61
C MET A 444 0.13 1.34 22.01
N LEU A 445 -0.20 2.64 21.98
CA LEU A 445 -1.33 3.15 21.21
C LEU A 445 -1.04 3.14 19.71
N PRO A 446 -2.03 2.86 18.84
CA PRO A 446 -1.89 3.14 17.41
C PRO A 446 -1.68 4.64 17.17
N ARG A 447 -0.65 5.00 16.40
CA ARG A 447 -0.46 6.36 15.85
C ARG A 447 -1.44 6.58 14.68
N TYR A 448 -1.70 7.85 14.35
CA TYR A 448 -2.59 8.36 13.31
C TYR A 448 -4.07 7.92 13.34
N GLN A 449 -4.88 8.56 12.50
CA GLN A 449 -6.31 8.27 12.32
C GLN A 449 -6.51 7.01 11.46
N HIS A 450 -6.13 5.84 11.97
CA HIS A 450 -6.54 4.57 11.37
C HIS A 450 -8.07 4.49 11.38
N LYS A 451 -8.68 4.39 10.21
CA LYS A 451 -10.14 4.30 10.08
C LYS A 451 -10.61 2.90 10.48
N PRO A 452 -11.76 2.76 11.13
CA PRO A 452 -12.37 1.45 11.36
C PRO A 452 -12.85 0.84 10.04
N GLY A 453 -13.02 -0.48 10.04
CA GLY A 453 -13.48 -1.26 8.89
C GLY A 453 -12.56 -2.44 8.56
N ALA A 454 -11.26 -2.32 8.78
CA ALA A 454 -10.34 -3.42 8.44
C ALA A 454 -10.32 -4.53 9.50
N THR A 455 -10.35 -4.16 10.79
CA THR A 455 -10.16 -5.04 11.95
C THR A 455 -11.45 -5.17 12.79
N THR A 456 -11.55 -6.22 13.61
CA THR A 456 -12.64 -6.35 14.61
C THR A 456 -12.55 -5.28 15.69
N HIS A 457 -11.35 -4.97 16.17
CA HIS A 457 -11.05 -3.95 17.17
C HIS A 457 -10.29 -2.77 16.55
N LYS A 458 -9.46 -2.06 17.34
CA LYS A 458 -8.79 -0.83 16.87
C LYS A 458 -7.62 -1.23 15.95
N PRO A 459 -7.49 -0.67 14.73
CA PRO A 459 -6.38 -1.03 13.85
C PRO A 459 -5.05 -0.41 14.33
N MET A 460 -3.96 -1.15 14.17
CA MET A 460 -2.58 -0.68 14.28
C MET A 460 -1.77 -1.11 13.06
N SER A 461 -1.20 -0.15 12.31
CA SER A 461 -0.30 -0.46 11.19
C SER A 461 1.07 -0.96 11.67
N ALA A 462 1.52 -2.06 11.07
CA ALA A 462 2.85 -2.66 11.22
C ALA A 462 3.16 -3.46 9.93
N THR A 463 4.42 -3.79 9.67
CA THR A 463 4.85 -4.42 8.42
C THR A 463 5.30 -5.87 8.57
N PHE A 464 5.06 -6.67 7.53
CA PHE A 464 5.52 -8.05 7.41
C PHE A 464 7.02 -8.16 7.09
N SER A 465 7.70 -7.06 6.73
CA SER A 465 9.09 -7.01 6.29
C SER A 465 9.95 -6.22 7.28
N LEU A 466 11.00 -6.83 7.84
CA LEU A 466 11.94 -6.11 8.71
C LEU A 466 12.66 -4.98 7.95
N LYS A 467 12.90 -5.20 6.66
CA LYS A 467 13.51 -4.26 5.71
C LYS A 467 12.71 -2.98 5.54
N GLU A 468 11.38 -3.08 5.44
CA GLU A 468 10.51 -1.89 5.41
C GLU A 468 10.33 -1.30 6.82
N GLY A 469 10.37 -2.13 7.86
CA GLY A 469 10.47 -1.67 9.24
C GLY A 469 11.66 -0.73 9.47
N LEU A 470 12.81 -1.02 8.86
CA LEU A 470 13.98 -0.12 8.83
C LEU A 470 13.72 1.17 8.04
N VAL A 471 12.95 1.13 6.94
CA VAL A 471 12.60 2.32 6.15
C VAL A 471 11.71 3.26 6.95
N TYR A 472 10.73 2.73 7.70
CA TYR A 472 9.87 3.51 8.58
C TYR A 472 10.60 3.97 9.85
N ALA A 473 11.64 3.26 10.29
CA ALA A 473 12.50 3.64 11.43
C ALA A 473 13.69 4.55 11.06
N ARG A 474 13.59 5.35 9.98
CA ARG A 474 14.68 6.26 9.53
C ARG A 474 14.69 7.62 10.21
N GLU A 475 13.53 8.25 10.34
CA GLU A 475 13.40 9.63 10.82
C GLU A 475 12.05 9.78 11.55
N PRO A 476 11.98 10.42 12.72
CA PRO A 476 10.74 10.61 13.45
C PRO A 476 9.84 11.68 12.81
N ASP A 477 8.53 11.48 12.85
CA ASP A 477 7.58 12.50 12.35
C ASP A 477 7.56 13.73 13.29
N PRO A 478 7.87 14.95 12.80
CA PRO A 478 7.84 16.16 13.61
C PRO A 478 6.48 16.47 14.26
N GLU A 479 5.36 15.95 13.72
CA GLU A 479 4.05 16.08 14.38
C GLU A 479 4.00 15.27 15.70
N TYR A 480 4.65 14.09 15.78
CA TYR A 480 4.67 13.29 17.01
C TYR A 480 5.66 13.80 18.05
N LEU A 481 6.77 14.40 17.63
CA LEU A 481 7.76 14.99 18.56
C LEU A 481 7.21 16.20 19.35
N ARG A 482 5.99 16.66 19.04
CA ARG A 482 5.26 17.64 19.85
C ARG A 482 4.57 17.05 21.08
N PHE A 483 4.39 15.73 21.15
CA PHE A 483 3.67 15.05 22.22
C PHE A 483 4.65 14.36 23.17
N ASN A 484 4.71 14.80 24.44
CA ASN A 484 5.68 14.25 25.39
C ASN A 484 5.39 12.76 25.71
N SER A 485 4.12 12.36 25.80
CA SER A 485 3.67 10.96 25.86
C SER A 485 2.57 10.70 24.83
N GLN A 486 2.44 9.46 24.38
CA GLN A 486 1.28 8.95 23.64
C GLN A 486 -0.07 9.19 24.33
N THR A 487 -0.10 9.41 25.65
CA THR A 487 -1.32 9.72 26.41
C THR A 487 -1.70 11.21 26.40
N SER A 488 -0.84 12.11 25.90
CA SER A 488 -1.16 13.53 25.78
C SER A 488 -2.20 13.75 24.66
N LYS A 489 -3.42 14.23 25.00
CA LYS A 489 -4.49 14.49 23.99
C LYS A 489 -4.15 15.65 23.05
N TYR A 490 -3.30 16.58 23.49
CA TYR A 490 -2.92 17.78 22.75
C TYR A 490 -1.39 17.86 22.60
N PRO A 491 -0.87 18.45 21.51
CA PRO A 491 0.55 18.73 21.38
C PRO A 491 0.98 19.80 22.38
N GLY A 492 2.24 19.74 22.80
CA GLY A 492 2.87 20.77 23.63
C GLY A 492 3.15 22.06 22.86
N ARG A 493 3.59 23.05 23.64
CA ARG A 493 4.05 24.35 23.17
C ARG A 493 5.53 24.31 22.82
N ASP A 494 5.94 25.19 21.92
CA ASP A 494 7.36 25.44 21.69
C ASP A 494 7.91 26.39 22.79
N ALA A 495 9.20 26.30 23.12
CA ALA A 495 9.78 27.09 24.22
C ALA A 495 9.59 28.61 24.06
N ASP A 496 9.56 29.08 22.81
CA ASP A 496 9.45 30.50 22.44
C ASP A 496 7.99 31.02 22.43
N ASP A 497 6.96 30.19 22.65
CA ASP A 497 5.52 30.57 22.69
C ASP A 497 5.11 31.39 23.95
N SER A 498 6.07 32.12 24.53
CA SER A 498 5.94 32.84 25.80
C SER A 498 5.18 34.17 25.73
N ALA A 499 4.40 34.44 24.67
CA ALA A 499 3.73 35.73 24.47
C ALA A 499 2.41 35.72 23.65
N SER A 500 1.41 34.91 23.99
CA SER A 500 -0.01 35.27 23.69
C SER A 500 -1.05 34.51 24.50
N GLY A 501 -1.91 35.26 25.20
CA GLY A 501 -3.12 34.78 25.87
C GLY A 501 -4.32 34.70 24.94
N SER A 502 -4.15 34.14 23.73
CA SER A 502 -5.24 33.97 22.76
C SER A 502 -6.05 32.71 23.08
N ASP A 503 -7.38 32.82 23.18
CA ASP A 503 -8.27 31.69 23.39
C ASP A 503 -8.08 30.61 22.30
N VAL A 504 -7.50 29.48 22.71
CA VAL A 504 -7.28 28.32 21.83
C VAL A 504 -8.61 27.59 21.66
N SER A 505 -9.38 28.06 20.67
CA SER A 505 -10.78 27.73 20.39
C SER A 505 -11.22 26.32 20.78
N ASP A 506 -12.44 26.21 21.31
CA ASP A 506 -13.08 24.96 21.77
C ASP A 506 -13.47 23.97 20.64
N THR A 507 -12.65 23.88 19.60
CA THR A 507 -12.69 22.76 18.66
C THR A 507 -12.16 21.52 19.36
N GLU A 508 -13.05 20.80 20.04
CA GLU A 508 -12.82 19.43 20.50
C GLU A 508 -12.24 18.60 19.35
N SER A 509 -11.00 18.10 19.52
CA SER A 509 -10.41 17.10 18.63
C SER A 509 -11.08 15.75 18.91
N SER A 510 -12.35 15.60 18.53
CA SER A 510 -13.19 14.44 18.92
C SER A 510 -12.63 13.11 18.40
N SER A 511 -11.98 13.16 17.23
CA SER A 511 -11.51 12.00 16.47
C SER A 511 -10.55 11.03 17.19
N SER A 512 -9.86 11.46 18.25
CA SER A 512 -9.02 10.57 19.07
C SER A 512 -9.75 9.98 20.28
N SER A 513 -10.79 10.65 20.77
CA SER A 513 -11.51 10.28 22.00
C SER A 513 -12.60 9.22 21.81
N GLU A 514 -13.26 9.18 20.66
CA GLU A 514 -14.48 8.38 20.39
C GLU A 514 -14.31 6.85 20.51
N TRP A 515 -13.08 6.34 20.60
CA TRP A 515 -12.79 4.90 20.72
C TRP A 515 -12.40 4.45 22.14
N SER A 516 -12.41 5.35 23.12
CA SER A 516 -12.22 5.02 24.54
C SER A 516 -13.50 4.40 25.09
N ASP A 517 -13.48 3.14 25.56
CA ASP A 517 -14.69 2.53 26.15
C ASP A 517 -14.93 3.03 27.58
N ALA A 518 -16.19 3.12 27.99
CA ALA A 518 -16.55 3.54 29.35
C ALA A 518 -16.03 2.58 30.45
N THR A 519 -15.71 1.35 30.08
CA THR A 519 -15.23 0.26 30.96
C THR A 519 -13.71 0.15 31.06
N SER A 520 -12.94 0.77 30.16
CA SER A 520 -11.47 0.81 30.19
C SER A 520 -10.92 1.93 29.29
N PRO A 521 -11.09 3.20 29.70
CA PRO A 521 -10.59 4.34 28.93
C PRO A 521 -9.06 4.41 28.98
N VAL A 522 -8.46 4.92 27.90
CA VAL A 522 -7.07 5.41 27.93
C VAL A 522 -7.02 6.64 28.87
N PRO A 523 -6.04 6.73 29.79
CA PRO A 523 -5.90 7.86 30.71
C PRO A 523 -5.33 9.08 29.98
N TRP A 524 -6.12 9.69 29.10
CA TRP A 524 -5.73 10.86 28.32
C TRP A 524 -5.40 12.06 29.22
N ASP A 525 -4.13 12.49 29.21
CA ASP A 525 -3.75 13.80 29.71
C ASP A 525 -4.38 14.89 28.82
N ARG A 526 -4.87 15.95 29.47
CA ARG A 526 -5.62 17.05 28.87
C ARG A 526 -4.96 18.42 29.06
N ASP A 527 -3.78 18.51 29.69
CA ASP A 527 -3.09 19.80 29.77
C ASP A 527 -2.70 20.31 28.36
N ARG A 528 -2.66 21.64 28.23
CA ARG A 528 -2.35 22.38 27.00
C ARG A 528 -1.23 23.41 27.24
N ARG A 529 -0.40 23.21 28.27
CA ARG A 529 0.56 24.19 28.79
C ARG A 529 1.96 23.61 29.01
N TYR A 530 2.14 22.29 28.89
CA TYR A 530 3.45 21.66 28.85
C TYR A 530 4.27 22.07 27.61
N GLU A 531 5.58 22.11 27.76
CA GLU A 531 6.57 22.36 26.69
C GLU A 531 6.95 21.05 25.99
N SER A 532 7.05 21.07 24.66
CA SER A 532 7.41 19.89 23.85
C SER A 532 8.91 19.56 23.99
N THR A 533 9.24 18.57 24.83
CA THR A 533 10.63 18.20 25.13
C THR A 533 11.30 17.35 24.05
N ARG A 534 10.50 16.72 23.18
CA ARG A 534 10.95 15.73 22.18
C ARG A 534 11.28 16.32 20.81
N THR A 535 11.08 17.61 20.59
CA THR A 535 11.29 18.30 19.29
C THR A 535 12.73 18.25 18.75
N ARG A 536 13.70 17.82 19.56
CA ARG A 536 15.10 17.61 19.15
C ARG A 536 15.46 16.14 18.89
N GLN A 537 14.57 15.20 19.23
CA GLN A 537 14.80 13.77 19.06
C GLN A 537 15.07 13.44 17.59
N ARG A 538 16.10 12.63 17.36
CA ARG A 538 16.47 12.09 16.03
C ARG A 538 16.39 10.56 15.97
N GLU A 539 16.56 9.91 17.12
CA GLU A 539 16.55 8.46 17.24
C GLU A 539 15.14 7.90 17.00
N MET A 540 15.07 6.88 16.14
CA MET A 540 13.90 6.05 15.88
C MET A 540 14.15 4.63 16.39
N PHE A 541 13.11 4.03 16.96
CA PHE A 541 13.14 2.68 17.50
C PHE A 541 12.47 1.72 16.52
N LEU A 542 13.01 0.51 16.41
CA LEU A 542 12.43 -0.56 15.60
C LEU A 542 11.99 -1.69 16.53
N TYR A 543 10.69 -1.91 16.57
CA TYR A 543 10.05 -2.90 17.43
C TYR A 543 9.66 -4.14 16.66
N VAL A 544 9.87 -5.31 17.28
CA VAL A 544 9.21 -6.56 16.92
C VAL A 544 7.98 -6.69 17.82
N LEU A 545 6.81 -6.86 17.22
CA LEU A 545 5.53 -6.93 17.89
C LEU A 545 5.03 -8.38 17.88
N ASP A 546 4.75 -8.95 19.05
CA ASP A 546 4.22 -10.32 19.19
C ASP A 546 2.73 -10.36 18.82
N THR A 547 2.46 -10.84 17.61
CA THR A 547 1.11 -10.92 17.03
C THR A 547 0.47 -12.29 17.17
N ARG A 548 1.10 -13.24 17.89
CA ARG A 548 0.50 -14.55 18.18
C ARG A 548 -0.87 -14.39 18.84
N ASP A 549 -1.86 -15.12 18.31
CA ASP A 549 -3.25 -15.11 18.75
C ASP A 549 -4.00 -13.77 18.57
N LEU A 550 -3.38 -12.77 17.92
CA LEU A 550 -4.04 -11.52 17.52
C LEU A 550 -4.56 -11.61 16.08
N GLU A 551 -5.69 -10.97 15.80
CA GLU A 551 -6.16 -10.78 14.42
C GLU A 551 -5.18 -9.85 13.68
N VAL A 552 -4.48 -10.41 12.69
CA VAL A 552 -3.62 -9.70 11.74
C VAL A 552 -4.28 -9.70 10.37
N VAL A 553 -4.56 -8.51 9.84
CA VAL A 553 -5.21 -8.26 8.55
C VAL A 553 -4.15 -7.80 7.53
N PRO A 554 -3.67 -8.67 6.62
CA PRO A 554 -2.71 -8.27 5.59
C PRO A 554 -3.33 -7.43 4.47
N HIS A 555 -2.55 -6.53 3.86
CA HIS A 555 -2.98 -5.72 2.71
C HIS A 555 -3.08 -6.55 1.42
N GLU A 556 -1.97 -7.07 0.88
CA GLU A 556 -1.94 -7.64 -0.47
C GLU A 556 -2.85 -8.87 -0.64
N GLU A 557 -2.99 -9.77 0.36
CA GLU A 557 -3.95 -10.88 0.23
C GLU A 557 -5.42 -10.42 0.25
N ASN A 558 -5.76 -9.35 0.97
CA ASN A 558 -7.10 -8.76 0.85
C ASN A 558 -7.30 -8.13 -0.53
N MET A 559 -6.31 -7.42 -1.05
CA MET A 559 -6.35 -6.82 -2.38
C MET A 559 -6.41 -7.85 -3.51
N SER A 560 -5.83 -9.04 -3.30
CA SER A 560 -5.70 -10.10 -4.31
C SER A 560 -6.84 -11.14 -4.30
N PHE A 561 -7.38 -11.48 -3.12
CA PHE A 561 -8.38 -12.55 -2.97
C PHE A 561 -9.78 -12.06 -2.55
N ASN A 562 -9.92 -10.77 -2.20
CA ASN A 562 -11.07 -10.25 -1.48
C ASN A 562 -11.41 -8.79 -1.86
N SER A 563 -11.55 -8.49 -3.16
CA SER A 563 -11.78 -7.13 -3.65
C SER A 563 -13.01 -6.46 -3.03
N ALA A 564 -14.05 -7.25 -2.70
CA ALA A 564 -15.27 -6.79 -2.04
C ALA A 564 -15.04 -6.02 -0.73
N ALA A 565 -13.94 -6.28 0.00
CA ALA A 565 -13.59 -5.52 1.20
C ALA A 565 -13.23 -4.05 0.90
N ARG A 566 -12.80 -3.73 -0.33
CA ARG A 566 -12.54 -2.35 -0.77
C ARG A 566 -13.82 -1.54 -0.96
N ASP A 567 -14.93 -2.22 -1.24
CA ASP A 567 -16.15 -1.61 -1.77
C ASP A 567 -17.36 -1.68 -0.81
N THR A 568 -17.45 -2.69 0.08
CA THR A 568 -18.65 -2.89 0.92
C THR A 568 -18.35 -3.53 2.29
N PRO A 569 -18.35 -2.74 3.39
CA PRO A 569 -18.20 -1.27 3.41
C PRO A 569 -16.79 -0.87 2.90
N PRO A 570 -16.57 0.37 2.43
CA PRO A 570 -15.25 0.78 1.97
C PRO A 570 -14.18 0.76 3.07
N THR A 571 -13.40 -0.32 3.12
CA THR A 571 -12.37 -0.52 4.14
C THR A 571 -11.11 0.27 3.82
N TRP A 572 -10.61 0.99 4.82
CA TRP A 572 -9.27 1.57 4.77
C TRP A 572 -8.23 0.51 5.14
N PHE A 573 -7.33 0.24 4.21
CA PHE A 573 -6.07 -0.45 4.46
C PHE A 573 -4.90 0.55 4.39
N PRO A 574 -3.70 0.18 4.88
CA PRO A 574 -2.48 0.93 4.61
C PRO A 574 -2.21 1.08 3.11
N SER A 575 -1.28 1.98 2.74
CA SER A 575 -1.00 2.31 1.34
C SER A 575 0.29 1.67 0.82
N ASP A 576 0.79 0.66 1.51
CA ASP A 576 2.06 -0.01 1.26
C ASP A 576 1.84 -1.52 1.30
N ASP A 577 2.39 -2.18 0.29
CA ASP A 577 2.22 -3.61 0.01
C ASP A 577 2.73 -4.49 1.16
N PHE A 578 3.71 -3.99 1.93
CA PHE A 578 4.27 -4.71 3.07
C PHE A 578 3.58 -4.40 4.41
N GLU A 579 2.63 -3.47 4.47
CA GLU A 579 1.90 -3.16 5.70
C GLU A 579 0.67 -4.07 5.92
N GLY A 580 0.34 -4.29 7.19
CA GLY A 580 -0.87 -4.95 7.65
C GLY A 580 -1.41 -4.28 8.91
N LEU A 581 -2.63 -4.66 9.31
CA LEU A 581 -3.31 -4.09 10.47
C LEU A 581 -3.48 -5.14 11.57
N ILE A 582 -2.86 -4.89 12.72
CA ILE A 582 -3.12 -5.64 13.96
C ILE A 582 -4.41 -5.10 14.57
N SER A 583 -5.34 -6.00 14.93
CA SER A 583 -6.55 -5.71 15.67
C SER A 583 -6.22 -5.63 17.17
N VAL A 584 -5.79 -4.46 17.62
CA VAL A 584 -5.37 -4.25 19.02
C VAL A 584 -6.55 -3.86 19.92
N SER A 585 -6.36 -3.99 21.24
CA SER A 585 -7.36 -3.55 22.21
C SER A 585 -7.64 -2.04 22.06
N ARG A 586 -8.75 -1.55 22.64
CA ARG A 586 -9.03 -0.10 22.67
C ARG A 586 -7.96 0.70 23.43
N ARG A 587 -7.21 0.05 24.35
CA ARG A 587 -6.06 0.61 25.05
C ARG A 587 -4.75 0.54 24.24
N GLY A 588 -4.67 -0.29 23.21
CA GLY A 588 -3.46 -0.53 22.42
C GLY A 588 -2.99 -1.99 22.43
N LEU A 589 -1.74 -2.19 22.05
CA LEU A 589 -1.00 -3.46 22.18
C LEU A 589 -0.24 -3.46 23.51
N ASP A 590 -0.41 -4.48 24.35
CA ASP A 590 0.19 -4.52 25.70
C ASP A 590 1.72 -4.67 25.67
N ALA A 591 2.43 -4.08 26.64
CA ALA A 591 3.89 -3.96 26.65
C ALA A 591 4.64 -5.31 26.64
N GLU A 592 4.04 -6.37 27.18
CA GLU A 592 4.61 -7.73 27.14
C GLU A 592 4.84 -8.24 25.70
N ARG A 593 4.11 -7.69 24.72
CA ARG A 593 4.21 -8.02 23.29
C ARG A 593 5.16 -7.11 22.51
N ILE A 594 5.83 -6.15 23.15
CA ILE A 594 6.69 -5.17 22.50
C ILE A 594 8.16 -5.47 22.81
N TRP A 595 8.95 -5.74 21.77
CA TRP A 595 10.36 -6.07 21.88
C TRP A 595 11.19 -5.07 21.08
N LEU A 596 12.15 -4.39 21.71
CA LEU A 596 13.07 -3.49 21.01
C LEU A 596 14.16 -4.31 20.31
N LEU A 597 14.35 -4.09 19.02
CA LEU A 597 15.44 -4.67 18.22
C LEU A 597 16.72 -3.83 18.36
N ASN A 598 17.88 -4.48 18.52
CA ASN A 598 19.18 -3.82 18.57
C ASN A 598 19.58 -3.21 17.21
N SER A 599 20.53 -2.28 17.22
CA SER A 599 21.08 -1.62 16.02
C SER A 599 21.67 -2.59 14.99
N HIS A 600 22.08 -3.78 15.43
CA HIS A 600 22.66 -4.85 14.62
C HIS A 600 21.62 -5.87 14.10
N LEU A 601 20.32 -5.65 14.34
CA LEU A 601 19.19 -6.44 13.85
C LEU A 601 19.25 -7.94 14.17
N SER A 602 19.98 -8.30 15.24
CA SER A 602 20.33 -9.67 15.60
C SER A 602 19.69 -10.14 16.90
N LYS A 603 19.29 -9.21 17.78
CA LYS A 603 18.67 -9.50 19.08
C LYS A 603 17.57 -8.50 19.38
N ALA A 604 16.45 -8.97 19.90
CA ALA A 604 15.43 -8.12 20.50
C ALA A 604 15.07 -8.59 21.92
N VAL A 605 14.72 -7.64 22.79
CA VAL A 605 14.33 -7.85 24.20
C VAL A 605 13.09 -7.03 24.52
N ARG A 606 12.21 -7.55 25.38
CA ARG A 606 10.99 -6.85 25.84
C ARG A 606 11.30 -5.48 26.43
N VAL A 607 10.42 -4.52 26.16
CA VAL A 607 10.53 -3.16 26.72
C VAL A 607 10.51 -3.15 28.25
N ASP A 608 9.76 -4.06 28.87
CA ASP A 608 9.70 -4.23 30.34
C ASP A 608 11.06 -4.68 30.91
N ASP A 609 11.67 -5.70 30.31
CA ASP A 609 12.96 -6.26 30.73
C ASP A 609 14.09 -5.23 30.50
N LEU A 610 14.02 -4.46 29.41
CA LEU A 610 14.95 -3.36 29.11
C LEU A 610 14.84 -2.21 30.13
N LYS A 611 13.61 -1.85 30.54
CA LYS A 611 13.35 -0.89 31.63
C LYS A 611 13.88 -1.39 32.98
N GLU A 612 13.75 -2.68 33.27
CA GLU A 612 14.33 -3.29 34.48
C GLU A 612 15.86 -3.18 34.50
N GLN A 613 16.55 -3.48 33.39
CA GLN A 613 18.01 -3.33 33.29
C GLN A 613 18.47 -1.88 33.40
N ALA A 614 17.68 -0.91 32.91
CA ALA A 614 18.02 0.50 32.99
C ALA A 614 17.90 1.04 34.43
N GLY A 615 16.85 0.64 35.15
CA GLY A 615 16.54 1.11 36.50
C GLY A 615 16.60 2.64 36.58
N ALA A 616 17.38 3.17 37.53
CA ALA A 616 17.58 4.60 37.73
C ALA A 616 18.30 5.34 36.56
N ASN A 617 18.79 4.63 35.54
CA ASN A 617 19.32 5.27 34.33
C ASN A 617 18.26 5.53 33.26
N ALA A 618 17.05 4.95 33.35
CA ALA A 618 16.03 5.06 32.31
C ALA A 618 15.72 6.53 31.94
N GLU A 619 15.39 7.35 32.94
CA GLU A 619 15.13 8.79 32.80
C GLU A 619 16.30 9.54 32.16
N ARG A 620 17.55 9.20 32.53
CA ARG A 620 18.77 9.84 32.01
C ARG A 620 19.03 9.48 30.55
N ILE A 621 18.73 8.25 30.14
CA ILE A 621 18.87 7.79 28.76
C ILE A 621 17.77 8.44 27.92
N GLU A 622 16.52 8.36 28.37
CA GLU A 622 15.35 8.99 27.73
C GLU A 622 15.51 10.49 27.52
N ALA A 623 15.94 11.24 28.54
CA ALA A 623 16.19 12.67 28.43
C ALA A 623 17.26 13.01 27.39
N ALA A 624 18.29 12.16 27.23
CA ALA A 624 19.30 12.34 26.19
C ALA A 624 18.73 12.06 24.78
N THR A 625 17.86 11.06 24.64
CA THR A 625 17.12 10.76 23.39
C THR A 625 16.26 11.95 22.98
N HIS A 626 15.47 12.49 23.91
CA HIS A 626 14.57 13.62 23.68
C HIS A 626 15.33 14.92 23.35
N ALA A 627 16.47 15.15 24.01
CA ALA A 627 17.35 16.30 23.73
C ALA A 627 18.14 16.18 22.40
N GLY A 628 18.05 15.05 21.69
CA GLY A 628 18.65 14.87 20.36
C GLY A 628 20.08 14.35 20.35
N HIS A 629 20.54 13.71 21.43
CA HIS A 629 21.84 13.03 21.44
C HIS A 629 21.78 11.72 20.67
N GLU A 630 22.83 11.42 19.90
CA GLU A 630 23.08 10.10 19.32
C GLU A 630 23.42 9.13 20.45
N ASN A 631 22.43 8.36 20.91
CA ASN A 631 22.51 7.54 22.11
C ASN A 631 22.02 6.10 21.93
N LYS A 632 21.70 5.67 20.70
CA LYS A 632 21.27 4.30 20.36
C LYS A 632 22.08 3.19 21.03
N PHE A 633 23.40 3.37 21.13
CA PHE A 633 24.33 2.44 21.79
C PHE A 633 23.97 2.14 23.26
N ALA A 634 23.31 3.06 23.97
CA ALA A 634 22.87 2.86 25.35
C ALA A 634 21.69 1.88 25.42
N TYR A 635 20.84 1.84 24.41
CA TYR A 635 19.76 0.87 24.29
C TYR A 635 20.30 -0.51 23.87
N ASP A 636 21.27 -0.56 22.96
CA ASP A 636 21.97 -1.79 22.59
C ASP A 636 22.65 -2.43 23.82
N GLN A 637 23.36 -1.64 24.63
CA GLN A 637 23.98 -2.10 25.86
C GLN A 637 22.96 -2.65 26.88
N LEU A 638 21.74 -2.12 26.92
CA LEU A 638 20.68 -2.65 27.78
C LEU A 638 20.12 -3.98 27.27
N ILE A 639 20.10 -4.20 25.96
CA ILE A 639 19.74 -5.49 25.34
C ILE A 639 20.80 -6.55 25.68
N ASP A 640 22.09 -6.23 25.53
CA ASP A 640 23.18 -7.15 25.92
C ASP A 640 23.21 -7.40 27.44
N ASN A 641 22.92 -6.40 28.28
CA ASN A 641 22.79 -6.59 29.72
C ASN A 641 21.61 -7.51 30.09
N ALA A 642 20.48 -7.42 29.37
CA ALA A 642 19.32 -8.29 29.58
C ALA A 642 19.63 -9.75 29.21
N GLU A 643 20.33 -9.97 28.09
CA GLU A 643 20.85 -11.29 27.70
C GLU A 643 21.80 -11.85 28.78
N ALA A 644 22.76 -11.06 29.24
CA ALA A 644 23.70 -11.43 30.29
C ALA A 644 23.02 -11.73 31.65
N ALA A 645 21.87 -11.10 31.92
CA ALA A 645 21.02 -11.38 33.07
C ALA A 645 20.10 -12.61 32.89
N GLY A 646 20.16 -13.29 31.74
CA GLY A 646 19.35 -14.47 31.45
C GLY A 646 17.87 -14.17 31.14
N LYS A 647 17.56 -12.93 30.73
CA LYS A 647 16.21 -12.57 30.25
C LYS A 647 15.94 -13.23 28.87
N PRO A 648 14.67 -13.45 28.49
CA PRO A 648 14.34 -13.94 27.15
C PRO A 648 14.83 -12.99 26.06
N VAL A 649 15.50 -13.54 25.03
CA VAL A 649 15.99 -12.79 23.86
C VAL A 649 15.40 -13.43 22.60
N LEU A 650 14.76 -12.62 21.76
CA LEU A 650 14.43 -13.01 20.39
C LEU A 650 15.69 -12.88 19.54
N SER A 651 16.11 -13.98 18.89
CA SER A 651 17.28 -14.00 18.01
C SER A 651 16.87 -13.84 16.54
N LEU A 652 17.63 -13.03 15.80
CA LEU A 652 17.49 -12.77 14.36
C LEU A 652 18.87 -12.95 13.68
N SER A 653 18.91 -13.00 12.35
CA SER A 653 20.16 -13.24 11.61
C SER A 653 21.07 -12.00 11.50
N GLY A 654 20.54 -10.80 11.71
CA GLY A 654 21.28 -9.55 11.57
C GLY A 654 21.38 -9.02 10.13
N ASN A 655 20.79 -9.67 9.12
CA ASN A 655 20.83 -9.17 7.74
C ASN A 655 19.69 -8.20 7.39
N GLY A 656 18.55 -8.25 8.11
CA GLY A 656 17.40 -7.39 7.87
C GLY A 656 16.42 -7.89 6.81
N ASP A 657 16.63 -9.09 6.25
CA ASP A 657 15.73 -9.72 5.28
C ASP A 657 14.66 -10.62 5.95
N GLU A 658 14.53 -10.57 7.28
CA GLU A 658 13.49 -11.29 8.02
C GLU A 658 12.07 -10.84 7.64
N PHE A 659 11.21 -11.84 7.41
CA PHE A 659 9.76 -11.65 7.30
C PHE A 659 9.05 -12.14 8.56
N ALA A 660 7.91 -11.54 8.86
CA ALA A 660 6.96 -11.88 9.92
C ALA A 660 6.87 -13.39 10.20
N TYR A 661 6.57 -14.18 9.17
CA TYR A 661 6.34 -15.63 9.25
C TYR A 661 7.59 -16.47 9.58
N ALA A 662 8.77 -15.86 9.66
CA ALA A 662 10.04 -16.51 10.03
C ALA A 662 10.50 -16.20 11.47
N ILE A 663 9.73 -15.40 12.23
CA ILE A 663 10.08 -15.06 13.60
C ILE A 663 9.75 -16.20 14.56
N HIS A 664 10.77 -16.69 15.26
CA HIS A 664 10.68 -17.75 16.26
C HIS A 664 10.93 -17.18 17.66
N TRP A 665 9.85 -16.96 18.42
CA TRP A 665 9.92 -16.47 19.79
C TRP A 665 10.66 -17.45 20.73
N PRO A 666 11.44 -16.96 21.71
CA PRO A 666 12.09 -17.81 22.69
C PRO A 666 11.04 -18.56 23.53
N GLU A 667 11.33 -19.81 23.88
CA GLU A 667 10.47 -20.60 24.75
C GLU A 667 10.37 -19.94 26.14
N SER A 668 9.15 -19.76 26.64
CA SER A 668 8.92 -19.29 27.99
C SER A 668 9.26 -20.40 28.99
N THR A 669 10.48 -20.34 29.55
CA THR A 669 10.94 -21.20 30.65
C THR A 669 10.09 -21.00 31.91
N THR A 670 8.92 -21.62 31.90
CA THR A 670 8.10 -21.84 33.08
C THR A 670 8.91 -22.73 34.01
N PRO A 671 9.33 -22.26 35.21
CA PRO A 671 10.16 -23.05 36.08
C PRO A 671 9.37 -24.28 36.52
N ALA A 672 9.83 -25.46 36.09
CA ALA A 672 9.15 -26.72 36.35
C ALA A 672 8.90 -26.88 37.85
N ALA A 673 7.63 -27.01 38.23
CA ALA A 673 7.21 -27.09 39.62
C ALA A 673 7.88 -28.30 40.30
N ARG A 674 8.89 -28.01 41.13
CA ARG A 674 9.58 -29.03 41.94
C ARG A 674 8.63 -29.51 43.03
N HIS A 675 7.88 -30.56 42.73
CA HIS A 675 7.24 -31.37 43.75
C HIS A 675 8.32 -31.99 44.66
N GLN A 676 8.31 -31.56 45.92
CA GLN A 676 8.89 -32.22 47.09
C GLN A 676 7.83 -32.22 48.19
#